data_AF-R7V034-F1
#
_entry.id   AF-R7V034-F1
#
_cell.length_a   1.000
_cell.length_b   1.000
_cell.length_c   1.000
_cell.angle_alpha   90.00
_cell.angle_beta   90.00
_cell.angle_gamma   90.00
#
_symmetry.space_group_name_H-M   'P 1'
#
loop_
_entity.id
_entity.type
_entity.pdbx_description
1 polymer ?
#
loop_
_entity_poly.entity_id
_entity_poly.type
_entity_poly.pdbx_seq_one_letter_code
_entity_poly.pdbx_strand_id
1 'polypeptide(L)'
;MASNDSQWLSEVHSAVSTNGTAQPNGFTHHITRFHFTFKEDDSSSELEEDNDGDLVVCRKESKTIKIEHTLGTSIEHVGLQIWPGCLLLCDYLLANRDFFTGKSVLELGGGIGLASILCSTLGTKDITCTDVGDEILDLCKHNTRLNRCTNIDVATLDWFCPGEFVGQVADVQVIIASDVIYDNEMTEAFFNVVHTLMRSSPKVLILTLEQRINFLTDGLRCACPAYEYFLEAIEELKERGKKAGMSYVVQKLDVTFDQCSKYERSDLCEIWHISNTSMENYKLKERLGKGAQGSVYLVEHRDTGVLYVLKKASTTVECNDESDANKAFQEALALQQLQHPYICVYKEFFVTWDKEVKNGFHFLSNFINVILQTFKNSAMFVCIVMDYYKNGDLSVILKQKRNQQDPIEALLLKKWIGQLIEALMFVHKHKVIHRDLKPSNIFMQEDLSLSIGDFGVSTIMLDVRTKTRTAVGSMNWMAPEVLDQPYDERSDVWSAGCVILELASCSFCDTKGMMGLLFEIKHSVTALEEILSKVTELYCPELSEAICQMLRLDFKERPCTSELAKMPFIQECLELSDAVLLAKRKRPQSAAYRPLSGGKGVAHVVNYLIDCLGDEKCVRNAMTEMVTMTADEGITMATEGKEVIAKVIKDYIVEEDIVLSGLRVLGQLSISANADDVLFSREIVATIALAMKSHTSSSEIQKTAAGLLTALSAQDSTADYIGEMEGIQNLLSAIRTFSENSDVCAASLSALWNLTVNENNARFATEEGTVTDVLRLMKTHAESSAVLEPACALILSLSMEDENLSSMNKMDCVAELLRVLLNHIRHAKVVKNACMALAALVEPDEEGAYKVLTNGKTGDEEVHGIPIICSAYEAHKDNAEVVENVCTLIMELCEYEEICAEIKHLKIHETVLAEIHKRFKDNQDIMTPCEAALVKIGGGRLQLKFHTGKMACK
;
A
#
# COMPACT_ATOMS: atom_id res chain seq x y z
N MET A 1 -5.33 -18.03 70.93
CA MET A 1 -4.61 -16.80 70.57
C MET A 1 -4.69 -16.67 69.06
N ALA A 2 -5.68 -15.93 68.57
CA ALA A 2 -5.90 -15.70 67.15
C ALA A 2 -5.96 -14.18 66.96
N SER A 3 -4.85 -13.62 66.49
CA SER A 3 -4.72 -12.27 65.90
C SER A 3 -3.23 -12.09 65.56
N ASN A 4 -2.83 -12.48 64.36
CA ASN A 4 -1.63 -11.97 63.73
C ASN A 4 -2.02 -11.71 62.28
N ASP A 5 -2.30 -10.45 61.98
CA ASP A 5 -2.45 -9.95 60.61
C ASP A 5 -1.16 -10.30 59.86
N SER A 6 -1.26 -11.23 58.91
CA SER A 6 -0.16 -11.65 58.07
C SER A 6 0.16 -10.52 57.08
N GLN A 7 1.16 -9.70 57.42
CA GLN A 7 1.75 -8.73 56.49
C GLN A 7 2.51 -9.47 55.40
N TRP A 8 2.26 -9.10 54.14
CA TRP A 8 2.99 -9.60 52.97
C TRP A 8 4.14 -8.65 52.66
N LEU A 9 5.36 -9.17 52.56
CA LEU A 9 6.58 -8.40 52.31
C LEU A 9 7.00 -8.49 50.85
N SER A 10 7.46 -7.38 50.28
CA SER A 10 8.13 -7.34 48.97
C SER A 10 9.58 -7.82 49.11
N GLU A 11 10.00 -8.75 48.25
CA GLU A 11 11.38 -9.28 48.23
C GLU A 11 12.41 -8.34 47.59
N VAL A 12 11.99 -7.13 47.15
CA VAL A 12 12.86 -6.13 46.50
C VAL A 12 13.70 -5.38 47.55
N HIS A 13 14.64 -6.08 48.18
CA HIS A 13 15.48 -5.55 49.27
C HIS A 13 16.79 -4.87 48.82
N SER A 14 17.16 -4.91 47.54
CA SER A 14 18.54 -4.63 47.11
C SER A 14 18.82 -3.26 46.48
N ALA A 15 17.82 -2.41 46.26
CA ALA A 15 18.02 -1.06 45.72
C ALA A 15 18.03 -0.01 46.85
N VAL A 16 19.11 0.77 46.94
CA VAL A 16 19.42 1.79 47.98
C VAL A 16 18.16 2.53 48.48
N SER A 17 17.51 1.99 49.51
CA SER A 17 16.33 2.60 50.13
C SER A 17 16.80 3.73 51.04
N THR A 18 16.15 4.88 50.97
CA THR A 18 16.33 5.93 51.98
C THR A 18 15.58 5.59 53.26
N ASN A 19 15.97 6.17 54.41
CA ASN A 19 15.27 5.99 55.69
C ASN A 19 13.77 6.24 55.51
N GLY A 20 12.94 5.24 55.83
CA GLY A 20 11.50 5.29 55.59
C GLY A 20 10.79 6.39 56.39
N THR A 21 9.75 6.97 55.81
CA THR A 21 8.90 7.99 56.44
C THR A 21 7.56 7.38 56.82
N ALA A 22 7.19 7.48 58.10
CA ALA A 22 5.90 7.01 58.60
C ALA A 22 4.76 7.90 58.10
N GLN A 23 3.73 7.30 57.51
CA GLN A 23 2.55 7.99 56.99
C GLN A 23 1.35 7.90 57.95
N PRO A 24 0.36 8.81 57.85
CA PRO A 24 -0.83 8.81 58.71
C PRO A 24 -1.69 7.54 58.60
N ASN A 25 -1.61 6.80 57.49
CA ASN A 25 -2.32 5.54 57.24
C ASN A 25 -1.63 4.33 57.93
N GLY A 26 -0.52 4.53 58.64
CA GLY A 26 0.17 3.48 59.39
C GLY A 26 1.23 2.70 58.60
N PHE A 27 1.38 2.95 57.29
CA PHE A 27 2.45 2.37 56.47
C PHE A 27 3.73 3.22 56.51
N THR A 28 4.88 2.57 56.33
CA THR A 28 6.17 3.26 56.18
C THR A 28 6.51 3.31 54.70
N HIS A 29 6.54 4.51 54.13
CA HIS A 29 6.90 4.71 52.74
C HIS A 29 8.42 4.78 52.58
N HIS A 30 8.92 4.14 51.53
CA HIS A 30 10.31 4.10 51.14
C HIS A 30 10.45 4.69 49.74
N ILE A 31 11.41 5.59 49.57
CA ILE A 31 11.81 6.05 48.24
C ILE A 31 13.02 5.24 47.80
N THR A 32 12.84 4.45 46.75
CA THR A 32 13.88 3.66 46.10
C THR A 32 14.27 4.28 44.76
N ARG A 33 15.57 4.29 44.47
CA ARG A 33 16.12 4.74 43.18
C ARG A 33 16.50 3.53 42.33
N PHE A 34 15.70 3.26 41.31
CA PHE A 34 15.97 2.21 40.34
C PHE A 34 16.90 2.75 39.25
N HIS A 35 18.06 2.11 39.10
CA HIS A 35 19.02 2.45 38.07
C HIS A 35 18.94 1.40 36.98
N PHE A 36 18.48 1.82 35.80
CA PHE A 36 18.37 1.00 34.60
C PHE A 36 19.52 1.34 33.66
N THR A 37 20.30 0.34 33.25
CA THR A 37 21.45 0.49 32.36
C THR A 37 21.19 -0.26 31.05
N PHE A 38 21.32 0.42 29.90
CA PHE A 38 21.08 -0.17 28.58
C PHE A 38 22.10 0.35 27.55
N LYS A 39 22.23 -0.32 26.40
CA LYS A 39 23.12 0.07 25.28
C LYS A 39 22.38 0.98 24.31
N GLU A 40 23.08 1.92 23.66
CA GLU A 40 22.55 2.62 22.47
C GLU A 40 22.51 1.69 21.26
N ASP A 41 21.61 1.98 20.31
CA ASP A 41 21.67 1.41 18.97
C ASP A 41 22.95 1.87 18.27
N ASP A 42 23.77 0.91 17.87
CA ASP A 42 25.00 1.08 17.11
C ASP A 42 24.66 1.57 15.68
N SER A 43 24.33 2.87 15.55
CA SER A 43 24.21 3.54 14.26
C SER A 43 25.57 3.99 13.71
N SER A 44 26.66 3.81 14.47
CA SER A 44 28.03 4.05 14.03
C SER A 44 28.98 2.96 14.55
N SER A 45 29.04 1.82 13.84
CA SER A 45 30.08 0.82 14.07
C SER A 45 31.39 1.21 13.38
N GLU A 46 31.93 2.38 13.69
CA GLU A 46 33.36 2.65 13.51
C GLU A 46 33.96 2.61 14.91
N LEU A 47 34.92 1.71 15.13
CA LEU A 47 35.76 1.71 16.32
C LEU A 47 36.63 2.97 16.23
N GLU A 48 36.14 4.08 16.76
CA GLU A 48 36.94 5.29 16.89
C GLU A 48 38.04 5.02 17.92
N GLU A 49 39.29 5.21 17.51
CA GLU A 49 40.42 5.33 18.43
C GLU A 49 40.57 6.81 18.76
N ASP A 50 40.80 7.14 20.03
CA ASP A 50 41.09 8.52 20.38
C ASP A 50 42.52 8.91 19.91
N ASN A 51 42.94 10.15 20.20
CA ASN A 51 44.24 10.66 19.74
C ASN A 51 45.46 9.91 20.31
N ASP A 52 45.29 9.02 21.29
CA ASP A 52 46.33 8.16 21.85
C ASP A 52 46.28 6.69 21.38
N GLY A 53 45.27 6.33 20.58
CA GLY A 53 45.11 4.98 20.03
C GLY A 53 44.26 4.04 20.90
N ASP A 54 43.67 4.54 22.00
CA ASP A 54 42.73 3.76 22.80
C ASP A 54 41.33 3.72 22.15
N LEU A 55 40.69 2.55 22.17
CA LEU A 55 39.34 2.35 21.66
C LEU A 55 38.33 3.19 22.45
N VAL A 56 37.57 4.04 21.75
CA VAL A 56 36.45 4.80 22.30
C VAL A 56 35.29 3.84 22.59
N VAL A 57 35.19 3.40 23.84
CA VAL A 57 34.09 2.55 24.30
C VAL A 57 32.82 3.41 24.51
N CYS A 58 31.74 3.10 23.79
CA CYS A 58 30.42 3.71 24.02
C CYS A 58 30.02 3.60 25.50
N ARG A 59 29.78 4.74 26.14
CA ARG A 59 29.34 4.78 27.54
C ARG A 59 27.90 4.28 27.60
N LYS A 60 27.65 3.20 28.36
CA LYS A 60 26.28 2.76 28.68
C LYS A 60 25.51 3.92 29.31
N GLU A 61 24.39 4.32 28.72
CA GLU A 61 23.50 5.26 29.37
C GLU A 61 22.84 4.59 30.59
N SER A 62 22.60 5.40 31.63
CA SER A 62 21.87 4.96 32.81
C SER A 62 20.71 5.89 33.08
N LYS A 63 19.49 5.34 33.16
CA LYS A 63 18.30 6.07 33.57
C LYS A 63 18.02 5.75 35.03
N THR A 64 17.74 6.78 35.83
CA THR A 64 17.37 6.62 37.23
C THR A 64 15.90 7.00 37.42
N ILE A 65 15.06 6.01 37.76
CA ILE A 65 13.66 6.22 38.11
C ILE A 65 13.55 6.21 39.64
N LYS A 66 12.85 7.20 40.19
CA LYS A 66 12.59 7.28 41.63
C LYS A 66 11.17 6.83 41.90
N ILE A 67 11.00 5.84 42.77
CA ILE A 67 9.68 5.32 43.11
C ILE A 67 9.52 5.34 44.63
N GLU A 68 8.44 5.95 45.09
CA GLU A 68 7.93 5.81 46.45
C GLU A 68 7.00 4.59 46.52
N HIS A 69 7.25 3.70 47.46
CA HIS A 69 6.54 2.43 47.65
C HIS A 69 6.60 1.94 49.10
N THR A 70 5.85 0.90 49.43
CA THR A 70 5.83 0.28 50.76
C THR A 70 6.46 -1.12 50.71
N LEU A 71 7.22 -1.50 51.75
CA LEU A 71 7.88 -2.81 51.82
C LEU A 71 6.98 -3.95 52.31
N GLY A 72 5.85 -3.64 52.95
CA GLY A 72 4.87 -4.64 53.36
C GLY A 72 3.51 -4.07 53.68
N THR A 73 2.46 -4.80 53.29
CA THR A 73 1.06 -4.36 53.38
C THR A 73 0.12 -5.52 53.71
N SER A 74 -1.14 -5.21 54.02
CA SER A 74 -2.25 -6.17 53.90
C SER A 74 -2.53 -6.48 52.43
N ILE A 75 -3.26 -7.59 52.16
CA ILE A 75 -3.52 -8.07 50.79
C ILE A 75 -4.27 -7.05 49.91
N GLU A 76 -5.17 -6.29 50.51
CA GLU A 76 -5.95 -5.18 49.92
C GLU A 76 -5.09 -3.99 49.47
N HIS A 77 -3.82 -3.89 49.92
CA HIS A 77 -2.92 -2.78 49.62
C HIS A 77 -1.63 -3.22 48.90
N VAL A 78 -1.60 -4.43 48.33
CA VAL A 78 -0.40 -4.96 47.65
C VAL A 78 0.06 -4.14 46.44
N GLY A 79 -0.83 -3.34 45.86
CA GLY A 79 -0.49 -2.39 44.79
C GLY A 79 0.39 -1.22 45.25
N LEU A 80 0.62 -1.04 46.56
CA LEU A 80 1.61 -0.10 47.10
C LEU A 80 3.04 -0.66 47.09
N GLN A 81 3.22 -1.94 46.73
CA GLN A 81 4.51 -2.63 46.71
C GLN A 81 5.07 -2.77 45.29
N ILE A 82 6.35 -3.15 45.18
CA ILE A 82 6.99 -3.55 43.92
C ILE A 82 7.17 -5.06 43.92
N TRP A 83 6.79 -5.71 42.82
CA TRP A 83 6.89 -7.15 42.66
C TRP A 83 7.94 -7.54 41.61
N PRO A 84 8.59 -8.71 41.72
CA PRO A 84 9.63 -9.16 40.78
C PRO A 84 9.18 -9.21 39.31
N GLY A 85 7.93 -9.58 39.03
CA GLY A 85 7.39 -9.59 37.67
C GLY A 85 7.37 -8.20 37.04
N CYS A 86 7.27 -7.13 37.83
CA CYS A 86 7.27 -5.75 37.33
C CYS A 86 8.68 -5.34 36.90
N LEU A 87 9.70 -5.80 37.61
CA LEU A 87 11.10 -5.60 37.24
C LEU A 87 11.46 -6.39 35.97
N LEU A 88 10.94 -7.61 35.83
CA LEU A 88 11.06 -8.40 34.60
C LEU A 88 10.40 -7.67 33.41
N LEU A 89 9.19 -7.14 33.61
CA LEU A 89 8.50 -6.35 32.58
C LEU A 89 9.33 -5.13 32.20
N CYS A 90 9.94 -4.43 33.16
CA CYS A 90 10.81 -3.30 32.89
C CYS A 90 12.02 -3.65 32.02
N ASP A 91 12.68 -4.78 32.30
CA ASP A 91 13.79 -5.25 31.47
C ASP A 91 13.31 -5.60 30.04
N TYR A 92 12.13 -6.22 29.90
CA TYR A 92 11.53 -6.50 28.59
C TYR A 92 11.21 -5.23 27.80
N LEU A 93 10.63 -4.21 28.44
CA LEU A 93 10.32 -2.92 27.84
C LEU A 93 11.58 -2.25 27.27
N LEU A 94 12.70 -2.32 27.99
CA LEU A 94 13.99 -1.75 27.56
C LEU A 94 14.61 -2.55 26.41
N ALA A 95 14.56 -3.88 26.47
CA ALA A 95 15.08 -4.76 25.42
C ALA A 95 14.32 -4.62 24.09
N ASN A 96 13.07 -4.16 24.13
CA ASN A 96 12.19 -4.06 22.96
C ASN A 96 11.74 -2.61 22.71
N ARG A 97 12.60 -1.62 22.97
CA ARG A 97 12.26 -0.19 22.89
C ARG A 97 11.51 0.20 21.61
N ASP A 98 12.02 -0.23 20.45
CA ASP A 98 11.45 0.12 19.14
C ASP A 98 10.00 -0.34 18.97
N PHE A 99 9.63 -1.44 19.63
CA PHE A 99 8.26 -1.93 19.60
C PHE A 99 7.27 -0.94 20.25
N PHE A 100 7.70 -0.14 21.23
CA PHE A 100 6.83 0.77 21.97
C PHE A 100 6.83 2.21 21.42
N THR A 101 7.83 2.58 20.60
CA THR A 101 7.94 3.91 20.00
C THR A 101 6.67 4.27 19.20
N GLY A 102 6.05 5.40 19.52
CA GLY A 102 4.86 5.92 18.83
C GLY A 102 3.54 5.20 19.16
N LYS A 103 3.53 4.17 20.02
CA LYS A 103 2.30 3.44 20.40
C LYS A 103 1.63 4.02 21.64
N SER A 104 0.31 3.85 21.72
CA SER A 104 -0.52 4.10 22.90
C SER A 104 -0.57 2.83 23.77
N VAL A 105 -0.35 2.97 25.08
CA VAL A 105 -0.17 1.85 26.01
C VAL A 105 -1.17 1.92 27.17
N LEU A 106 -1.79 0.79 27.51
CA LEU A 106 -2.64 0.62 28.68
C LEU A 106 -1.98 -0.32 29.69
N GLU A 107 -1.76 0.13 30.92
CA GLU A 107 -1.31 -0.73 32.03
C GLU A 107 -2.51 -1.13 32.89
N LEU A 108 -2.77 -2.44 32.99
CA LEU A 108 -3.80 -3.03 33.85
C LEU A 108 -3.18 -3.47 35.18
N GLY A 109 -3.69 -2.93 36.30
CA GLY A 109 -3.16 -3.24 37.63
C GLY A 109 -1.75 -2.68 37.85
N GLY A 110 -1.54 -1.42 37.46
CA GLY A 110 -0.21 -0.80 37.45
C GLY A 110 0.38 -0.48 38.82
N GLY A 111 -0.40 -0.63 39.89
CA GLY A 111 0.00 -0.32 41.27
C GLY A 111 0.54 1.09 41.38
N ILE A 112 1.80 1.19 41.81
CA ILE A 112 2.52 2.46 41.97
C ILE A 112 3.09 3.05 40.65
N GLY A 113 2.88 2.39 39.51
CA GLY A 113 3.16 2.92 38.16
C GLY A 113 4.59 2.77 37.63
N LEU A 114 5.42 1.88 38.19
CA LEU A 114 6.83 1.74 37.79
C LEU A 114 6.99 1.43 36.28
N ALA A 115 6.23 0.47 35.73
CA ALA A 115 6.35 0.11 34.32
C ALA A 115 5.84 1.21 33.40
N SER A 116 4.70 1.86 33.70
CA SER A 116 4.24 3.05 32.97
C SER A 116 5.28 4.18 32.96
N ILE A 117 5.91 4.47 34.10
CA ILE A 117 6.94 5.51 34.20
C ILE A 117 8.14 5.16 33.32
N LEU A 118 8.62 3.91 33.32
CA LEU A 118 9.69 3.49 32.44
C LEU A 118 9.29 3.57 30.96
N CYS A 119 8.09 3.08 30.64
CA CYS A 119 7.52 3.07 29.29
C CYS A 119 7.41 4.48 28.71
N SER A 120 7.12 5.49 29.53
CA SER A 120 7.07 6.90 29.11
C SER A 120 8.41 7.41 28.55
N THR A 121 9.52 6.76 28.92
CA THR A 121 10.86 7.16 28.49
C THR A 121 11.29 6.50 27.18
N LEU A 122 10.43 5.69 26.56
CA LEU A 122 10.73 4.90 25.36
C LEU A 122 10.21 5.54 24.07
N GLY A 123 9.60 6.73 24.14
CA GLY A 123 9.02 7.39 22.96
C GLY A 123 7.59 6.94 22.65
N THR A 124 6.88 6.41 23.65
CA THR A 124 5.44 6.12 23.59
C THR A 124 4.60 7.38 23.43
N LYS A 125 3.47 7.27 22.72
CA LYS A 125 2.60 8.40 22.40
C LYS A 125 1.80 8.86 23.63
N ASP A 126 1.06 7.93 24.22
CA ASP A 126 0.23 8.15 25.42
C ASP A 126 0.14 6.86 26.22
N ILE A 127 0.05 6.98 27.56
CA ILE A 127 0.00 5.86 28.50
C ILE A 127 -1.17 6.07 29.45
N THR A 128 -2.02 5.05 29.60
CA THR A 128 -3.06 5.03 30.63
C THR A 128 -2.70 3.96 31.66
N CYS A 129 -2.43 4.36 32.90
CA CYS A 129 -2.14 3.46 34.01
C CYS A 129 -3.39 3.30 34.87
N THR A 130 -3.81 2.06 35.12
CA THR A 130 -5.07 1.76 35.80
C THR A 130 -4.90 0.88 37.04
N ASP A 131 -5.67 1.17 38.08
CA ASP A 131 -5.77 0.36 39.31
C ASP A 131 -7.08 0.66 40.07
N VAL A 132 -7.29 0.03 41.22
CA VAL A 132 -8.40 0.27 42.16
C VAL A 132 -7.86 0.72 43.51
N GLY A 133 -8.49 1.72 44.11
CA GLY A 133 -8.15 2.22 45.45
C GLY A 133 -7.46 3.59 45.42
N ASP A 134 -8.04 4.54 46.16
CA ASP A 134 -7.59 5.94 46.14
C ASP A 134 -6.13 6.09 46.57
N GLU A 135 -5.68 5.34 47.57
CA GLU A 135 -4.30 5.39 48.06
C GLU A 135 -3.27 4.95 47.00
N ILE A 136 -3.57 3.89 46.24
CA ILE A 136 -2.71 3.35 45.19
C ILE A 136 -2.62 4.35 44.03
N LEU A 137 -3.77 4.86 43.58
CA LEU A 137 -3.86 5.81 42.48
C LEU A 137 -3.20 7.15 42.84
N ASP A 138 -3.34 7.63 44.07
CA ASP A 138 -2.68 8.85 44.54
C ASP A 138 -1.15 8.69 44.61
N LEU A 139 -0.67 7.53 45.06
CA LEU A 139 0.76 7.22 45.06
C LEU A 139 1.32 7.08 43.64
N CYS A 140 0.59 6.45 42.73
CA CYS A 140 0.96 6.38 41.31
C CYS A 140 1.06 7.79 40.69
N LYS A 141 0.04 8.65 40.90
CA LYS A 141 0.07 10.06 40.48
C LYS A 141 1.25 10.81 41.10
N HIS A 142 1.59 10.54 42.35
CA HIS A 142 2.76 11.11 43.01
C HIS A 142 4.06 10.67 42.31
N ASN A 143 4.25 9.38 42.04
CA ASN A 143 5.42 8.84 41.36
C ASN A 143 5.58 9.37 39.92
N THR A 144 4.47 9.52 39.19
CA THR A 144 4.46 10.15 37.86
C THR A 144 4.98 11.59 37.92
N ARG A 145 4.54 12.38 38.91
CA ARG A 145 5.04 13.74 39.14
C ARG A 145 6.50 13.76 39.59
N LEU A 146 6.91 12.82 40.45
CA LEU A 146 8.27 12.67 40.94
C LEU A 146 9.28 12.46 39.81
N ASN A 147 8.87 11.77 38.75
CA ASN A 147 9.68 11.49 37.55
C ASN A 147 9.40 12.44 36.37
N ARG A 148 8.53 13.44 36.55
CA ARG A 148 8.19 14.46 35.53
C ARG A 148 7.59 13.88 34.24
N CYS A 149 6.86 12.79 34.33
CA CYS A 149 6.16 12.20 33.19
C CYS A 149 4.90 13.03 32.87
N THR A 150 4.71 13.40 31.61
CA THR A 150 3.57 14.24 31.15
C THR A 150 2.58 13.52 30.26
N ASN A 151 2.92 12.32 29.78
CA ASN A 151 2.12 11.50 28.87
C ASN A 151 1.50 10.26 29.55
N ILE A 152 1.38 10.29 30.89
CA ILE A 152 0.74 9.23 31.67
C ILE A 152 -0.54 9.78 32.30
N ASP A 153 -1.68 9.19 31.96
CA ASP A 153 -2.94 9.38 32.66
C ASP A 153 -3.16 8.25 33.67
N VAL A 154 -3.63 8.58 34.87
CA VAL A 154 -3.85 7.60 35.95
C VAL A 154 -5.33 7.55 36.28
N ALA A 155 -5.96 6.41 35.98
CA ALA A 155 -7.40 6.24 36.04
C ALA A 155 -7.81 5.03 36.89
N THR A 156 -9.03 5.07 37.44
CA THR A 156 -9.61 3.94 38.17
C THR A 156 -10.21 2.95 37.18
N LEU A 157 -9.89 1.66 37.32
CA LEU A 157 -10.54 0.58 36.58
C LEU A 157 -10.82 -0.61 37.49
N ASP A 158 -12.09 -0.78 37.84
CA ASP A 158 -12.57 -2.00 38.50
C ASP A 158 -12.89 -3.08 37.45
N TRP A 159 -12.14 -4.18 37.46
CA TRP A 159 -12.33 -5.27 36.49
C TRP A 159 -13.68 -5.98 36.62
N PHE A 160 -14.33 -5.92 37.79
CA PHE A 160 -15.67 -6.49 37.98
C PHE A 160 -16.77 -5.58 37.43
N CYS A 161 -16.47 -4.28 37.28
CA CYS A 161 -17.41 -3.27 36.78
C CYS A 161 -16.72 -2.31 35.79
N PRO A 162 -16.21 -2.80 34.65
CA PRO A 162 -15.35 -2.00 33.76
C PRO A 162 -16.09 -0.88 33.01
N GLY A 163 -17.43 -0.88 33.02
CA GLY A 163 -18.28 0.24 32.58
C GLY A 163 -17.99 0.76 31.17
N GLU A 164 -18.14 2.08 30.98
CA GLU A 164 -17.82 2.77 29.72
C GLU A 164 -16.32 3.00 29.51
N PHE A 165 -15.48 2.76 30.53
CA PHE A 165 -14.03 3.01 30.47
C PHE A 165 -13.36 2.24 29.33
N VAL A 166 -13.79 1.00 29.09
CA VAL A 166 -13.29 0.15 27.99
C VAL A 166 -13.43 0.82 26.62
N GLY A 167 -14.49 1.62 26.43
CA GLY A 167 -14.70 2.39 25.20
C GLY A 167 -13.77 3.60 25.08
N GLN A 168 -13.34 4.19 26.19
CA GLN A 168 -12.42 5.34 26.23
C GLN A 168 -11.00 4.94 25.86
N VAL A 169 -10.60 3.70 26.16
CA VAL A 169 -9.28 3.13 25.84
C VAL A 169 -9.32 2.17 24.64
N ALA A 170 -10.36 2.26 23.80
CA ALA A 170 -10.55 1.34 22.67
C ALA A 170 -9.43 1.43 21.62
N ASP A 171 -8.71 2.54 21.53
CA ASP A 171 -7.68 2.80 20.50
C ASP A 171 -6.26 2.38 20.90
N VAL A 172 -6.05 1.89 22.13
CA VAL A 172 -4.70 1.49 22.61
C VAL A 172 -4.16 0.30 21.81
N GLN A 173 -2.88 0.31 21.42
CA GLN A 173 -2.30 -0.79 20.64
C GLN A 173 -1.64 -1.85 21.53
N VAL A 174 -1.15 -1.46 22.70
CA VAL A 174 -0.44 -2.36 23.62
C VAL A 174 -1.06 -2.32 25.01
N ILE A 175 -1.30 -3.49 25.58
CA ILE A 175 -1.71 -3.69 26.97
C ILE A 175 -0.52 -4.31 27.70
N ILE A 176 -0.18 -3.79 28.87
CA ILE A 176 0.83 -4.37 29.75
C ILE A 176 0.20 -4.69 31.11
N ALA A 177 0.64 -5.78 31.74
CA ALA A 177 0.20 -6.16 33.07
C ALA A 177 1.31 -6.97 33.76
N SER A 178 1.42 -6.83 35.07
CA SER A 178 2.45 -7.51 35.86
C SER A 178 1.91 -7.99 37.19
N ASP A 179 2.13 -9.27 37.50
CA ASP A 179 1.76 -9.90 38.77
C ASP A 179 0.28 -9.71 39.16
N VAL A 180 -0.62 -9.64 38.17
CA VAL A 180 -2.07 -9.41 38.37
C VAL A 180 -2.89 -10.67 38.69
N ILE A 181 -2.23 -11.83 38.81
CA ILE A 181 -2.86 -13.14 38.99
C ILE A 181 -2.73 -13.57 40.45
N TYR A 182 -3.81 -13.41 41.23
CA TYR A 182 -3.81 -13.63 42.68
C TYR A 182 -4.77 -14.73 43.13
N ASP A 183 -6.00 -14.71 42.62
CA ASP A 183 -7.06 -15.67 42.87
C ASP A 183 -7.94 -15.83 41.62
N ASN A 184 -8.84 -16.80 41.67
CA ASN A 184 -9.63 -17.21 40.51
C ASN A 184 -10.64 -16.13 40.08
N GLU A 185 -11.27 -15.42 41.02
CA GLU A 185 -12.27 -14.40 40.69
C GLU A 185 -11.61 -13.18 40.04
N MET A 186 -10.47 -12.72 40.57
CA MET A 186 -9.69 -11.64 39.95
C MET A 186 -9.13 -12.04 38.58
N THR A 187 -8.66 -13.29 38.44
CA THR A 187 -8.14 -13.81 37.17
C THR A 187 -9.23 -13.83 36.10
N GLU A 188 -10.43 -14.27 36.44
CA GLU A 188 -11.57 -14.28 35.52
C GLU A 188 -11.98 -12.85 35.13
N ALA A 189 -12.08 -11.93 36.10
CA ALA A 189 -12.39 -10.53 35.86
C ALA A 189 -11.35 -9.86 34.94
N PHE A 190 -10.06 -10.11 35.17
CA PHE A 190 -8.97 -9.63 34.33
C PHE A 190 -9.13 -10.10 32.88
N PHE A 191 -9.31 -11.41 32.65
CA PHE A 191 -9.46 -11.94 31.29
C PHE A 191 -10.77 -11.53 30.61
N ASN A 192 -11.83 -11.22 31.36
CA ASN A 192 -13.05 -10.60 30.82
C ASN A 192 -12.77 -9.21 30.24
N VAL A 193 -12.01 -8.39 30.97
CA VAL A 193 -11.58 -7.06 30.50
C VAL A 193 -10.67 -7.18 29.29
N VAL A 194 -9.66 -8.05 29.34
CA VAL A 194 -8.74 -8.32 28.21
C VAL A 194 -9.52 -8.76 26.97
N HIS A 195 -10.43 -9.72 27.10
CA HIS A 195 -11.24 -10.19 25.98
C HIS A 195 -12.08 -9.07 25.36
N THR A 196 -12.63 -8.18 26.19
CA THR A 196 -13.45 -7.06 25.72
C THR A 196 -12.61 -6.01 25.00
N LEU A 197 -11.45 -5.63 25.58
CA LEU A 197 -10.51 -4.69 24.97
C LEU A 197 -9.97 -5.22 23.64
N MET A 198 -9.55 -6.48 23.60
CA MET A 198 -8.99 -7.10 22.40
C MET A 198 -10.06 -7.52 21.38
N ARG A 199 -11.34 -7.19 21.61
CA ARG A 199 -12.39 -7.45 20.62
C ARG A 199 -12.56 -6.31 19.61
N SER A 200 -12.28 -5.07 20.02
CA SER A 200 -12.56 -3.90 19.20
C SER A 200 -11.52 -3.64 18.10
N SER A 201 -10.26 -4.01 18.34
CA SER A 201 -9.18 -3.84 17.37
C SER A 201 -8.03 -4.83 17.65
N PRO A 202 -7.07 -4.99 16.72
CA PRO A 202 -5.82 -5.69 16.99
C PRO A 202 -5.06 -5.01 18.13
N LYS A 203 -4.61 -5.81 19.10
CA LYS A 203 -3.85 -5.38 20.28
C LYS A 203 -2.86 -6.48 20.69
N VAL A 204 -1.81 -6.07 21.39
CA VAL A 204 -0.85 -6.98 22.03
C VAL A 204 -0.93 -6.80 23.53
N LEU A 205 -1.09 -7.90 24.27
CA LEU A 205 -0.96 -7.97 25.72
C LEU A 205 0.39 -8.60 26.08
N ILE A 206 1.19 -7.88 26.85
CA ILE A 206 2.39 -8.40 27.53
C ILE A 206 2.07 -8.57 29.01
N LEU A 207 2.10 -9.81 29.47
CA LEU A 207 1.78 -10.17 30.85
C LEU A 207 2.99 -10.83 31.51
N THR A 208 3.48 -10.27 32.61
CA THR A 208 4.49 -10.91 33.45
C THR A 208 3.87 -11.44 34.73
N LEU A 209 4.37 -12.58 35.22
CA LEU A 209 3.99 -13.12 36.51
C LEU A 209 5.13 -13.95 37.11
N GLU A 210 5.17 -14.01 38.43
CA GLU A 210 5.99 -14.98 39.16
C GLU A 210 5.16 -16.20 39.61
N GLN A 211 5.62 -17.41 39.32
CA GLN A 211 4.98 -18.64 39.83
C GLN A 211 5.13 -18.69 41.36
N ARG A 212 4.15 -18.18 42.10
CA ARG A 212 4.17 -18.26 43.58
C ARG A 212 4.10 -19.72 44.03
N ILE A 213 5.07 -20.16 44.83
CA ILE A 213 5.08 -21.52 45.39
C ILE A 213 4.45 -21.50 46.78
N ASN A 214 3.21 -21.98 46.89
CA ASN A 214 2.64 -22.29 48.20
C ASN A 214 3.10 -23.70 48.61
N PHE A 215 4.09 -23.80 49.51
CA PHE A 215 4.46 -25.09 50.10
C PHE A 215 3.32 -25.57 51.02
N LEU A 216 2.48 -26.48 50.53
CA LEU A 216 1.62 -27.28 51.40
C LEU A 216 2.43 -28.50 51.87
N THR A 217 2.49 -28.71 53.19
CA THR A 217 3.25 -29.79 53.82
C THR A 217 2.78 -31.21 53.45
N ASP A 218 1.58 -31.33 52.87
CA ASP A 218 1.01 -32.61 52.41
C ASP A 218 0.92 -32.64 50.88
N GLY A 219 2.01 -33.02 50.19
CA GLY A 219 1.87 -33.54 48.82
C GLY A 219 2.93 -33.21 47.78
N LEU A 220 3.99 -32.45 48.07
CA LEU A 220 5.09 -32.18 47.11
C LEU A 220 4.62 -31.67 45.73
N ARG A 221 3.49 -30.94 45.65
CA ARG A 221 3.08 -30.19 44.46
C ARG A 221 3.39 -28.71 44.69
N CYS A 222 4.12 -28.11 43.74
CA CYS A 222 4.78 -26.80 43.86
C CYS A 222 4.21 -25.77 42.86
N ALA A 223 2.91 -25.50 42.89
CA ALA A 223 2.31 -24.39 42.14
C ALA A 223 1.15 -23.77 42.93
N CYS A 224 1.04 -22.44 42.93
CA CYS A 224 -0.14 -21.74 43.48
C CYS A 224 -1.40 -22.16 42.70
N PRO A 225 -2.53 -22.48 43.36
CA PRO A 225 -3.79 -22.79 42.67
C PRO A 225 -4.24 -21.73 41.65
N ALA A 226 -3.93 -20.45 41.90
CA ALA A 226 -4.22 -19.36 40.97
C ALA A 226 -3.43 -19.45 39.66
N TYR A 227 -2.22 -20.05 39.68
CA TYR A 227 -1.41 -20.26 38.48
C TYR A 227 -1.97 -21.39 37.60
N GLU A 228 -2.45 -22.49 38.21
CA GLU A 228 -3.15 -23.55 37.46
C GLU A 228 -4.42 -23.00 36.81
N TYR A 229 -5.19 -22.21 37.55
CA TYR A 229 -6.40 -21.56 37.04
C TYR A 229 -6.09 -20.53 35.95
N PHE A 230 -4.97 -19.80 36.04
CA PHE A 230 -4.52 -18.90 34.97
C PHE A 230 -4.28 -19.64 33.64
N LEU A 231 -3.67 -20.83 33.67
CA LEU A 231 -3.51 -21.64 32.46
C LEU A 231 -4.85 -22.09 31.89
N GLU A 232 -5.81 -22.46 32.76
CA GLU A 232 -7.18 -22.76 32.35
C GLU A 232 -7.88 -21.54 31.73
N ALA A 233 -7.70 -20.36 32.32
CA ALA A 233 -8.26 -19.10 31.83
C ALA A 233 -7.68 -18.67 30.48
N ILE A 234 -6.41 -18.96 30.20
CA ILE A 234 -5.79 -18.81 28.87
C ILE A 234 -6.50 -19.69 27.83
N GLU A 235 -6.73 -20.96 28.15
CA GLU A 235 -7.43 -21.87 27.25
C GLU A 235 -8.89 -21.44 27.04
N GLU A 236 -9.55 -20.96 28.08
CA GLU A 236 -10.87 -20.38 27.97
C GLU A 236 -10.89 -19.10 27.11
N LEU A 237 -9.90 -18.23 27.24
CA LEU A 237 -9.74 -17.04 26.40
C LEU A 237 -9.63 -17.44 24.91
N LYS A 238 -8.80 -18.45 24.59
CA LYS A 238 -8.69 -19.01 23.24
C LYS A 238 -10.05 -19.52 22.74
N GLU A 239 -10.80 -20.25 23.56
CA GLU A 239 -12.15 -20.76 23.20
C GLU A 239 -13.18 -19.65 23.01
N ARG A 240 -13.18 -18.61 23.86
CA ARG A 240 -14.03 -17.42 23.73
C ARG A 240 -13.71 -16.66 22.45
N GLY A 241 -12.43 -16.52 22.11
CA GLY A 241 -11.98 -15.99 20.82
C GLY A 241 -12.57 -16.77 19.65
N LYS A 242 -12.42 -18.10 19.65
CA LYS A 242 -12.95 -18.97 18.58
C LYS A 242 -14.47 -18.79 18.38
N LYS A 243 -15.23 -18.66 19.48
CA LYS A 243 -16.69 -18.41 19.42
C LYS A 243 -17.03 -17.02 18.86
N ALA A 244 -16.13 -16.06 19.02
CA ALA A 244 -16.30 -14.68 18.58
C ALA A 244 -15.69 -14.37 17.19
N GLY A 245 -15.16 -15.38 16.46
CA GLY A 245 -14.51 -15.16 15.15
C GLY A 245 -13.04 -14.71 15.24
N MET A 246 -12.46 -14.68 16.44
CA MET A 246 -11.11 -14.20 16.69
C MET A 246 -10.17 -15.36 17.05
N SER A 247 -8.89 -15.22 16.73
CA SER A 247 -7.84 -16.14 17.21
C SER A 247 -6.91 -15.40 18.15
N TYR A 248 -6.69 -15.97 19.34
CA TYR A 248 -5.65 -15.52 20.25
C TYR A 248 -4.38 -16.32 19.98
N VAL A 249 -3.28 -15.62 19.68
CA VAL A 249 -1.93 -16.17 19.70
C VAL A 249 -1.38 -15.94 21.10
N VAL A 250 -1.14 -17.01 21.85
CA VAL A 250 -0.64 -16.97 23.23
C VAL A 250 0.72 -17.65 23.26
N GLN A 251 1.75 -16.94 23.72
CA GLN A 251 3.11 -17.44 23.76
C GLN A 251 3.77 -17.07 25.09
N LYS A 252 4.44 -18.03 25.72
CA LYS A 252 5.42 -17.75 26.77
C LYS A 252 6.76 -17.37 26.13
N LEU A 253 7.29 -16.19 26.44
CA LEU A 253 8.56 -15.72 25.86
C LEU A 253 9.77 -16.20 26.67
N ASP A 254 10.93 -16.23 26.00
CA ASP A 254 12.21 -16.49 26.66
C ASP A 254 12.68 -15.27 27.45
N VAL A 255 13.27 -15.51 28.62
CA VAL A 255 13.77 -14.50 29.56
C VAL A 255 15.29 -14.31 29.48
N THR A 256 15.91 -14.69 28.35
CA THR A 256 17.37 -14.60 28.13
C THR A 256 17.87 -13.20 27.74
N PHE A 257 16.99 -12.19 27.68
CA PHE A 257 17.36 -10.80 27.39
C PHE A 257 18.10 -10.13 28.57
N ASP A 258 18.93 -9.14 28.24
CA ASP A 258 19.79 -8.40 29.17
C ASP A 258 19.00 -7.90 30.39
N GLN A 259 19.56 -8.13 31.58
CA GLN A 259 19.01 -7.59 32.83
C GLN A 259 19.50 -6.15 33.01
N CYS A 260 18.60 -5.18 32.84
CA CYS A 260 18.93 -3.76 32.85
C CYS A 260 18.95 -3.15 34.25
N SER A 261 18.34 -3.82 35.24
CA SER A 261 18.25 -3.36 36.63
C SER A 261 18.95 -4.28 37.63
N LYS A 262 19.35 -3.73 38.79
CA LYS A 262 20.02 -4.49 39.86
C LYS A 262 18.99 -5.16 40.78
N TYR A 263 18.58 -6.38 40.43
CA TYR A 263 17.77 -7.26 41.25
C TYR A 263 18.17 -8.73 40.98
N GLU A 264 17.62 -9.68 41.75
CA GLU A 264 17.79 -11.10 41.46
C GLU A 264 16.57 -11.57 40.67
N ARG A 265 16.75 -11.90 39.38
CA ARG A 265 15.67 -12.42 38.54
C ARG A 265 15.40 -13.87 38.94
N SER A 266 14.23 -14.11 39.54
CA SER A 266 13.76 -15.44 39.93
C SER A 266 13.57 -16.34 38.71
N ASP A 267 13.95 -17.60 38.79
CA ASP A 267 13.72 -18.62 37.74
C ASP A 267 12.22 -18.93 37.54
N LEU A 268 11.37 -18.46 38.45
CA LEU A 268 9.92 -18.62 38.45
C LEU A 268 9.20 -17.47 37.75
N CYS A 269 9.93 -16.43 37.34
CA CYS A 269 9.38 -15.32 36.58
C CYS A 269 9.11 -15.72 35.13
N GLU A 270 7.92 -15.42 34.65
CA GLU A 270 7.48 -15.69 33.29
C GLU A 270 6.98 -14.42 32.62
N ILE A 271 7.05 -14.43 31.29
CA ILE A 271 6.48 -13.41 30.43
C ILE A 271 5.64 -14.08 29.34
N TRP A 272 4.46 -13.53 29.12
CA TRP A 272 3.46 -14.04 28.18
C TRP A 272 3.09 -12.93 27.20
N HIS A 273 3.12 -13.28 25.92
CA HIS A 273 2.68 -12.46 24.81
C HIS A 273 1.36 -13.02 24.27
N ILE A 274 0.31 -12.20 24.34
CA ILE A 274 -1.03 -12.55 23.88
C ILE A 274 -1.45 -11.53 22.82
N SER A 275 -1.80 -11.97 21.62
CA SER A 275 -2.28 -11.07 20.55
C SER A 275 -3.53 -11.62 19.89
N ASN A 276 -4.41 -10.74 19.42
CA ASN A 276 -5.57 -11.11 18.61
C ASN A 276 -5.26 -10.79 17.14
N THR A 277 -5.27 -11.81 16.29
CA THR A 277 -5.10 -11.66 14.84
C THR A 277 -6.13 -12.53 14.15
N SER A 278 -6.85 -11.97 13.17
CA SER A 278 -7.91 -12.71 12.47
C SER A 278 -7.79 -12.57 10.96
N MET A 279 -7.98 -13.69 10.26
CA MET A 279 -8.28 -13.69 8.82
C MET A 279 -9.53 -12.86 8.51
N GLU A 280 -10.41 -12.63 9.49
CA GLU A 280 -11.58 -11.76 9.34
C GLU A 280 -11.19 -10.31 9.02
N ASN A 281 -9.99 -9.84 9.37
CA ASN A 281 -9.51 -8.50 9.01
C ASN A 281 -9.24 -8.37 7.51
N TYR A 282 -9.15 -9.49 6.79
CA TYR A 282 -8.79 -9.54 5.39
C TYR A 282 -9.94 -10.11 4.57
N LYS A 283 -10.27 -9.41 3.49
CA LYS A 283 -11.17 -9.88 2.44
C LYS A 283 -10.33 -10.54 1.36
N LEU A 284 -10.53 -11.85 1.16
CA LEU A 284 -9.88 -12.59 0.08
C LEU A 284 -10.37 -12.08 -1.28
N LYS A 285 -9.46 -11.63 -2.15
CA LYS A 285 -9.80 -11.20 -3.51
C LYS A 285 -9.54 -12.31 -4.52
N GLU A 286 -8.28 -12.67 -4.72
CA GLU A 286 -7.89 -13.67 -5.72
C GLU A 286 -6.73 -14.55 -5.22
N ARG A 287 -6.50 -15.66 -5.92
CA ARG A 287 -5.37 -16.54 -5.65
C ARG A 287 -4.26 -16.28 -6.68
N LEU A 288 -3.16 -15.70 -6.22
CA LEU A 288 -1.99 -15.39 -7.04
C LEU A 288 -1.18 -16.64 -7.43
N GLY A 289 -1.15 -17.67 -6.56
CA GLY A 289 -0.39 -18.88 -6.87
C GLY A 289 -0.62 -20.08 -5.95
N LYS A 290 -0.18 -21.25 -6.42
CA LYS A 290 -0.08 -22.50 -5.64
C LYS A 290 1.24 -23.19 -5.99
N GLY A 291 2.05 -23.48 -4.97
CA GLY A 291 3.31 -24.19 -5.13
C GLY A 291 3.62 -25.11 -3.96
N ALA A 292 4.80 -25.75 -3.99
CA ALA A 292 5.27 -26.62 -2.92
C ALA A 292 5.39 -25.92 -1.55
N GLN A 293 5.60 -24.60 -1.55
CA GLN A 293 5.74 -23.78 -0.35
C GLN A 293 4.42 -23.26 0.21
N GLY A 294 3.30 -23.31 -0.52
CA GLY A 294 2.10 -22.59 -0.09
C GLY A 294 1.08 -22.27 -1.15
N SER A 295 -0.01 -21.68 -0.69
CA SER A 295 -0.94 -20.93 -1.53
C SER A 295 -0.78 -19.44 -1.24
N VAL A 296 -0.74 -18.63 -2.27
CA VAL A 296 -0.58 -17.18 -2.16
C VAL A 296 -1.86 -16.54 -2.66
N TYR A 297 -2.35 -15.56 -1.91
CA TYR A 297 -3.62 -14.89 -2.16
C TYR A 297 -3.43 -13.38 -2.11
N LEU A 298 -4.12 -12.66 -3.00
CA LEU A 298 -4.32 -11.22 -2.85
C LEU A 298 -5.47 -11.01 -1.86
N VAL A 299 -5.23 -10.16 -0.86
CA VAL A 299 -6.20 -9.83 0.16
C VAL A 299 -6.33 -8.32 0.31
N GLU A 300 -7.50 -7.86 0.70
CA GLU A 300 -7.80 -6.46 1.00
C GLU A 300 -8.07 -6.33 2.49
N HIS A 301 -7.34 -5.45 3.18
CA HIS A 301 -7.62 -5.17 4.58
C HIS A 301 -8.98 -4.46 4.69
N ARG A 302 -9.89 -4.99 5.50
CA ARG A 302 -11.30 -4.56 5.51
C ARG A 302 -11.50 -3.12 5.96
N ASP A 303 -10.71 -2.65 6.90
CA ASP A 303 -10.88 -1.29 7.45
C ASP A 303 -10.20 -0.21 6.59
N THR A 304 -9.11 -0.55 5.91
CA THR A 304 -8.26 0.43 5.21
C THR A 304 -8.42 0.35 3.70
N GLY A 305 -8.95 -0.75 3.16
CA GLY A 305 -9.04 -1.01 1.72
C GLY A 305 -7.69 -1.32 1.05
N VAL A 306 -6.59 -1.35 1.81
CA VAL A 306 -5.24 -1.56 1.26
C VAL A 306 -5.07 -3.03 0.85
N LEU A 307 -4.44 -3.24 -0.30
CA LEU A 307 -4.13 -4.57 -0.82
C LEU A 307 -2.82 -5.11 -0.23
N TYR A 308 -2.85 -6.38 0.14
CA TYR A 308 -1.71 -7.13 0.64
C TYR A 308 -1.65 -8.51 0.00
N VAL A 309 -0.48 -9.15 0.08
CA VAL A 309 -0.30 -10.56 -0.26
C VAL A 309 -0.35 -11.38 1.01
N LEU A 310 -1.27 -12.35 1.05
CA LEU A 310 -1.34 -13.37 2.09
C LEU A 310 -0.77 -14.68 1.55
N LYS A 311 0.38 -15.08 2.09
CA LYS A 311 0.97 -16.40 1.86
C LYS A 311 0.51 -17.35 2.95
N LYS A 312 -0.30 -18.35 2.58
CA LYS A 312 -0.65 -19.50 3.42
C LYS A 312 0.41 -20.57 3.19
N ALA A 313 1.34 -20.73 4.14
CA ALA A 313 2.41 -21.71 4.03
C ALA A 313 1.82 -23.13 3.93
N SER A 314 2.26 -23.91 2.93
CA SER A 314 1.80 -25.29 2.74
C SER A 314 2.64 -26.21 3.61
N THR A 315 2.26 -26.31 4.88
CA THR A 315 2.74 -27.33 5.81
C THR A 315 2.27 -28.71 5.32
N THR A 316 2.97 -29.27 4.34
CA THR A 316 2.96 -30.73 4.09
C THR A 316 3.90 -31.47 5.03
N VAL A 317 4.17 -30.86 6.18
CA VAL A 317 4.45 -31.51 7.46
C VAL A 317 3.49 -30.81 8.40
N GLU A 318 2.49 -31.53 8.89
CA GLU A 318 1.64 -31.09 10.00
C GLU A 318 2.54 -30.44 11.07
N CYS A 319 2.20 -29.24 11.58
CA CYS A 319 2.75 -28.83 12.87
C CYS A 319 2.33 -29.94 13.84
N ASN A 320 3.27 -30.77 14.28
CA ASN A 320 2.94 -31.93 15.11
C ASN A 320 2.43 -31.46 16.48
N ASP A 321 2.85 -30.26 16.90
CA ASP A 321 2.48 -29.58 18.13
C ASP A 321 2.62 -28.04 18.04
N GLU A 322 2.25 -27.37 19.14
CA GLU A 322 2.32 -25.91 19.33
C GLU A 322 3.76 -25.38 19.39
N SER A 323 4.76 -26.22 19.70
CA SER A 323 6.18 -25.83 19.77
C SER A 323 6.78 -25.54 18.39
N ASP A 324 6.46 -26.37 17.39
CA ASP A 324 6.91 -26.14 16.01
C ASP A 324 6.29 -24.88 15.40
N ALA A 325 5.02 -24.59 15.72
CA ALA A 325 4.36 -23.34 15.33
C ALA A 325 5.00 -22.12 16.01
N ASN A 326 5.36 -22.23 17.30
CA ASN A 326 6.00 -21.16 18.05
C ASN A 326 7.42 -20.81 17.55
N LYS A 327 8.21 -21.81 17.13
CA LYS A 327 9.52 -21.56 16.50
C LYS A 327 9.38 -20.84 15.16
N ALA A 328 8.45 -21.30 14.32
CA ALA A 328 8.18 -20.65 13.05
C ALA A 328 7.68 -19.21 13.23
N PHE A 329 6.90 -18.96 14.28
CA PHE A 329 6.41 -17.63 14.63
C PHE A 329 7.53 -16.70 15.16
N GLN A 330 8.46 -17.21 15.98
CA GLN A 330 9.61 -16.44 16.47
C GLN A 330 10.56 -16.03 15.34
N GLU A 331 10.83 -16.93 14.39
CA GLU A 331 11.63 -16.60 13.21
C GLU A 331 10.90 -15.61 12.28
N ALA A 332 9.58 -15.70 12.17
CA ALA A 332 8.76 -14.73 11.47
C ALA A 332 8.78 -13.32 12.12
N LEU A 333 8.80 -13.23 13.45
CA LEU A 333 8.93 -11.95 14.15
C LEU A 333 10.28 -11.28 13.86
N ALA A 334 11.37 -12.04 13.76
CA ALA A 334 12.68 -11.50 13.35
C ALA A 334 12.62 -10.89 11.94
N LEU A 335 11.79 -11.43 11.03
CA LEU A 335 11.60 -10.88 9.70
C LEU A 335 10.76 -9.58 9.71
N GLN A 336 9.86 -9.39 10.68
CA GLN A 336 9.08 -8.15 10.84
C GLN A 336 9.96 -6.95 11.20
N GLN A 337 11.13 -7.18 11.80
CA GLN A 337 12.09 -6.15 12.17
C GLN A 337 12.92 -5.65 10.98
N LEU A 338 12.91 -6.35 9.85
CA LEU A 338 13.67 -5.96 8.65
C LEU A 338 12.94 -4.85 7.88
N GLN A 339 13.31 -3.60 8.18
CA GLN A 339 12.81 -2.43 7.46
C GLN A 339 13.90 -1.84 6.57
N HIS A 340 13.76 -1.99 5.25
CA HIS A 340 14.68 -1.44 4.28
C HIS A 340 13.96 -1.19 2.94
N PRO A 341 14.29 -0.12 2.17
CA PRO A 341 13.58 0.22 0.93
C PRO A 341 13.55 -0.88 -0.14
N TYR A 342 14.54 -1.76 -0.11
CA TYR A 342 14.72 -2.86 -1.08
C TYR A 342 14.44 -4.24 -0.47
N ILE A 343 13.72 -4.28 0.65
CA ILE A 343 13.28 -5.51 1.33
C ILE A 343 11.75 -5.48 1.47
N CYS A 344 11.11 -6.58 1.11
CA CYS A 344 9.67 -6.76 1.27
C CYS A 344 9.30 -6.79 2.75
N VAL A 345 8.47 -5.83 3.16
CA VAL A 345 8.07 -5.69 4.56
C VAL A 345 6.97 -6.68 4.90
N TYR A 346 7.23 -7.49 5.92
CA TYR A 346 6.22 -8.36 6.52
C TYR A 346 5.35 -7.55 7.47
N LYS A 347 4.05 -7.49 7.21
CA LYS A 347 3.10 -6.69 8.01
C LYS A 347 2.60 -7.46 9.22
N GLU A 348 2.13 -8.69 8.97
CA GLU A 348 1.49 -9.50 9.99
C GLU A 348 1.77 -10.99 9.80
N PHE A 349 1.76 -11.71 10.92
CA PHE A 349 1.88 -13.15 10.98
C PHE A 349 0.79 -13.70 11.89
N PHE A 350 0.08 -14.72 11.44
CA PHE A 350 -0.93 -15.38 12.26
C PHE A 350 -1.12 -16.84 11.87
N VAL A 351 -1.76 -17.62 12.73
CA VAL A 351 -2.07 -19.03 12.47
C VAL A 351 -3.57 -19.21 12.28
N THR A 352 -3.94 -19.91 11.21
CA THR A 352 -5.34 -20.26 10.91
C THR A 352 -5.54 -21.77 10.86
N TRP A 353 -6.78 -22.21 11.10
CA TRP A 353 -7.21 -23.60 11.00
C TRP A 353 -8.10 -23.76 9.78
N ASP A 354 -7.84 -24.73 8.90
CA ASP A 354 -8.74 -25.00 7.78
C ASP A 354 -9.82 -25.99 8.24
N LYS A 355 -11.08 -25.54 8.24
CA LYS A 355 -12.24 -26.44 8.37
C LYS A 355 -12.57 -26.91 6.96
N GLU A 356 -12.36 -28.18 6.65
CA GLU A 356 -12.94 -28.76 5.44
C GLU A 356 -14.48 -28.57 5.47
N VAL A 357 -14.98 -27.56 4.76
CA VAL A 357 -16.39 -27.45 4.41
C VAL A 357 -16.64 -28.48 3.32
N LYS A 358 -16.97 -29.72 3.71
CA LYS A 358 -17.61 -30.67 2.82
C LYS A 358 -19.10 -30.32 2.71
N ASN A 359 -19.46 -29.62 1.65
CA ASN A 359 -20.85 -29.55 1.19
C ASN A 359 -21.30 -30.93 0.70
N GLY A 360 -22.35 -31.49 1.33
CA GLY A 360 -23.18 -32.56 0.76
C GLY A 360 -23.72 -33.60 1.76
N PHE A 361 -25.02 -33.51 2.09
CA PHE A 361 -26.00 -34.57 2.50
C PHE A 361 -25.53 -35.71 3.44
N HIS A 362 -26.18 -36.12 4.54
CA HIS A 362 -27.61 -36.43 4.76
C HIS A 362 -27.83 -36.83 6.25
N PHE A 363 -28.96 -36.41 6.84
CA PHE A 363 -29.74 -36.97 7.96
C PHE A 363 -29.14 -37.93 9.03
N LEU A 364 -29.31 -37.48 10.29
CA LEU A 364 -29.64 -38.20 11.54
C LEU A 364 -28.97 -39.55 11.91
N SER A 365 -28.33 -39.50 13.09
CA SER A 365 -27.91 -40.59 13.98
C SER A 365 -26.60 -41.31 13.66
N ASN A 366 -25.51 -40.80 14.27
CA ASN A 366 -24.41 -41.59 14.84
C ASN A 366 -23.62 -40.71 15.82
N PHE A 367 -24.34 -40.29 16.87
CA PHE A 367 -24.01 -39.19 17.79
C PHE A 367 -22.91 -39.50 18.82
N ILE A 368 -22.16 -40.62 18.71
CA ILE A 368 -21.10 -40.97 19.68
C ILE A 368 -19.75 -41.30 19.02
N ASN A 369 -19.72 -41.75 17.76
CA ASN A 369 -18.45 -42.03 17.06
C ASN A 369 -17.90 -40.83 16.26
N VAL A 370 -18.70 -39.79 16.01
CA VAL A 370 -18.24 -38.57 15.34
C VAL A 370 -17.42 -37.68 16.28
N ILE A 371 -17.79 -37.60 17.56
CA ILE A 371 -17.11 -36.69 18.50
C ILE A 371 -15.63 -37.07 18.71
N LEU A 372 -15.25 -38.35 18.62
CA LEU A 372 -13.85 -38.75 18.82
C LEU A 372 -13.00 -38.77 17.52
N GLN A 373 -13.63 -38.76 16.34
CA GLN A 373 -12.89 -38.78 15.07
C GLN A 373 -12.75 -37.40 14.41
N THR A 374 -13.54 -36.40 14.85
CA THR A 374 -13.42 -35.00 14.38
C THR A 374 -12.26 -34.23 15.01
N PHE A 375 -11.67 -34.68 16.13
CA PHE A 375 -10.56 -33.97 16.80
C PHE A 375 -9.16 -34.16 16.18
N LYS A 376 -8.99 -34.86 15.06
CA LYS A 376 -7.65 -35.18 14.50
C LYS A 376 -7.26 -34.54 13.16
N ASN A 377 -8.16 -33.82 12.47
CA ASN A 377 -7.87 -33.37 11.09
C ASN A 377 -8.03 -31.86 10.84
N SER A 378 -7.78 -31.01 11.84
CA SER A 378 -7.63 -29.56 11.61
C SER A 378 -6.15 -29.21 11.51
N ALA A 379 -5.63 -29.11 10.28
CA ALA A 379 -4.25 -28.68 10.07
C ALA A 379 -4.12 -27.18 10.38
N MET A 380 -3.12 -26.82 11.19
CA MET A 380 -2.69 -25.43 11.42
C MET A 380 -1.89 -24.94 10.23
N PHE A 381 -2.18 -23.72 9.78
CA PHE A 381 -1.45 -23.04 8.71
C PHE A 381 -0.93 -21.70 9.20
N VAL A 382 0.36 -21.45 8.98
CA VAL A 382 0.95 -20.12 9.17
C VAL A 382 0.60 -19.25 7.97
N CYS A 383 0.04 -18.08 8.25
CA CYS A 383 -0.29 -17.03 7.31
C CYS A 383 0.67 -15.87 7.50
N ILE A 384 1.25 -15.42 6.38
CA ILE A 384 2.18 -14.31 6.31
C ILE A 384 1.56 -13.23 5.43
N VAL A 385 1.38 -12.03 5.96
CA VAL A 385 0.89 -10.86 5.23
C VAL A 385 2.07 -9.97 4.88
N MET A 386 2.21 -9.62 3.60
CA MET A 386 3.29 -8.79 3.07
C MET A 386 2.75 -7.79 2.05
N ASP A 387 3.57 -6.80 1.69
CA ASP A 387 3.22 -5.81 0.68
C ASP A 387 2.92 -6.47 -0.68
N TYR A 388 1.94 -5.90 -1.39
CA TYR A 388 1.59 -6.34 -2.74
C TYR A 388 2.34 -5.54 -3.80
N TYR A 389 3.06 -6.25 -4.68
CA TYR A 389 3.82 -5.67 -5.79
C TYR A 389 3.09 -5.91 -7.11
N LYS A 390 2.39 -4.88 -7.61
CA LYS A 390 1.56 -4.96 -8.84
C LYS A 390 2.35 -5.31 -10.10
N ASN A 391 3.61 -4.87 -10.19
CA ASN A 391 4.50 -5.12 -11.33
C ASN A 391 5.07 -6.55 -11.36
N GLY A 392 4.66 -7.41 -10.42
CA GLY A 392 5.10 -8.79 -10.34
C GLY A 392 6.56 -8.95 -9.91
N ASP A 393 7.19 -10.01 -10.39
CA ASP A 393 8.57 -10.38 -10.04
C ASP A 393 9.53 -10.30 -11.23
N LEU A 394 10.83 -10.25 -10.94
CA LEU A 394 11.89 -10.09 -11.92
C LEU A 394 11.96 -11.24 -12.94
N SER A 395 11.40 -12.41 -12.63
CA SER A 395 11.36 -13.54 -13.58
C SER A 395 10.43 -13.26 -14.77
N VAL A 396 9.35 -12.49 -14.55
CA VAL A 396 8.43 -12.07 -15.62
C VAL A 396 9.16 -11.11 -16.57
N ILE A 397 9.88 -10.13 -16.02
CA ILE A 397 10.67 -9.15 -16.77
C ILE A 397 11.76 -9.84 -17.59
N LEU A 398 12.53 -10.74 -16.98
CA LEU A 398 13.57 -11.52 -17.67
C LEU A 398 13.00 -12.33 -18.83
N LYS A 399 11.84 -12.97 -18.63
CA LYS A 399 11.17 -13.75 -19.68
C LYS A 399 10.72 -12.86 -20.84
N GLN A 400 10.19 -11.67 -20.54
CA GLN A 400 9.78 -10.70 -21.55
C GLN A 400 10.97 -10.18 -22.36
N LYS A 401 12.02 -9.69 -21.70
CA LYS A 401 13.25 -9.20 -22.34
C LYS A 401 13.93 -10.28 -23.20
N ARG A 402 13.98 -11.52 -22.70
CA ARG A 402 14.49 -12.67 -23.49
C ARG A 402 13.70 -12.95 -24.74
N ASN A 403 12.37 -12.95 -24.66
CA ASN A 403 11.51 -13.20 -25.82
C ASN A 403 11.67 -12.10 -26.88
N GLN A 404 11.94 -10.87 -26.44
CA GLN A 404 12.17 -9.71 -27.30
C GLN A 404 13.62 -9.59 -27.78
N GLN A 405 14.53 -10.39 -27.24
CA GLN A 405 15.99 -10.26 -27.45
C GLN A 405 16.50 -8.85 -27.13
N ASP A 406 15.86 -8.20 -26.17
CA ASP A 406 16.09 -6.79 -25.83
C ASP A 406 17.02 -6.70 -24.61
N PRO A 407 18.12 -5.94 -24.68
CA PRO A 407 19.00 -5.74 -23.53
C PRO A 407 18.32 -4.89 -22.45
N ILE A 408 18.81 -5.02 -21.23
CA ILE A 408 18.48 -4.07 -20.17
C ILE A 408 19.38 -2.85 -20.36
N GLU A 409 18.83 -1.65 -20.22
CA GLU A 409 19.63 -0.44 -20.32
C GLU A 409 20.74 -0.44 -19.27
N ALA A 410 21.96 -0.10 -19.65
CA ALA A 410 23.14 -0.21 -18.79
C ALA A 410 22.98 0.54 -17.45
N LEU A 411 22.37 1.73 -17.46
CA LEU A 411 22.14 2.52 -16.25
C LEU A 411 21.13 1.84 -15.32
N LEU A 412 20.06 1.29 -15.88
CA LEU A 412 19.05 0.56 -15.13
C LEU A 412 19.62 -0.74 -14.54
N LEU A 413 20.45 -1.45 -15.31
CA LEU A 413 21.16 -2.63 -14.82
C LEU A 413 22.07 -2.30 -13.64
N LYS A 414 22.85 -1.20 -13.72
CA LYS A 414 23.69 -0.73 -12.60
C LYS A 414 22.84 -0.37 -11.38
N LYS A 415 21.72 0.36 -11.56
CA LYS A 415 20.78 0.69 -10.48
C LYS A 415 20.29 -0.60 -9.79
N TRP A 416 19.82 -1.57 -10.56
CA TRP A 416 19.34 -2.85 -10.03
C TRP A 416 20.42 -3.66 -9.31
N ILE A 417 21.66 -3.66 -9.82
CA ILE A 417 22.81 -4.26 -9.12
C ILE A 417 23.02 -3.57 -7.77
N GLY A 418 23.04 -2.24 -7.74
CA GLY A 418 23.19 -1.47 -6.49
C GLY A 418 22.14 -1.82 -5.46
N GLN A 419 20.86 -1.79 -5.85
CA GLN A 419 19.72 -2.10 -4.97
C GLN A 419 19.78 -3.53 -4.43
N LEU A 420 20.13 -4.50 -5.28
CA LEU A 420 20.27 -5.90 -4.89
C LEU A 420 21.40 -6.10 -3.86
N ILE A 421 22.56 -5.49 -4.10
CA ILE A 421 23.71 -5.60 -3.18
C ILE A 421 23.44 -4.87 -1.85
N GLU A 422 22.86 -3.66 -1.91
CA GLU A 422 22.50 -2.88 -0.72
C GLU A 422 21.51 -3.64 0.18
N ALA A 423 20.47 -4.23 -0.42
CA ALA A 423 19.51 -5.06 0.30
C ALA A 423 20.19 -6.26 0.98
N LEU A 424 21.09 -6.96 0.29
CA LEU A 424 21.83 -8.09 0.87
C LEU A 424 22.78 -7.65 2.00
N MET A 425 23.46 -6.51 1.85
CA MET A 425 24.29 -5.93 2.91
C MET A 425 23.45 -5.68 4.18
N PHE A 426 22.25 -5.10 4.02
CA PHE A 426 21.33 -4.85 5.12
C PHE A 426 20.93 -6.15 5.83
N VAL A 427 20.50 -7.16 5.08
CA VAL A 427 20.02 -8.44 5.64
C VAL A 427 21.16 -9.20 6.33
N HIS A 428 22.35 -9.26 5.72
CA HIS A 428 23.53 -9.93 6.29
C HIS A 428 24.03 -9.25 7.57
N LYS A 429 23.93 -7.91 7.65
CA LYS A 429 24.22 -7.14 8.88
C LYS A 429 23.31 -7.59 10.04
N HIS A 430 22.05 -7.89 9.76
CA HIS A 430 21.07 -8.39 10.73
C HIS A 430 21.15 -9.91 10.97
N LYS A 431 22.23 -10.57 10.52
CA LYS A 431 22.48 -12.02 10.69
C LYS A 431 21.43 -12.92 10.04
N VAL A 432 20.71 -12.40 9.04
CA VAL A 432 19.77 -13.17 8.22
C VAL A 432 20.48 -13.57 6.92
N ILE A 433 20.22 -14.78 6.43
CA ILE A 433 20.69 -15.30 5.14
C ILE A 433 19.44 -15.64 4.32
N HIS A 434 19.35 -15.20 3.07
CA HIS A 434 18.16 -15.37 2.25
C HIS A 434 17.93 -16.84 1.83
N ARG A 435 18.99 -17.54 1.41
CA ARG A 435 19.03 -18.99 1.06
C ARG A 435 18.25 -19.42 -0.19
N ASP A 436 17.28 -18.65 -0.66
CA ASP A 436 16.50 -18.95 -1.88
C ASP A 436 16.41 -17.72 -2.82
N LEU A 437 17.52 -17.00 -2.99
CA LEU A 437 17.54 -15.79 -3.81
C LEU A 437 17.49 -16.18 -5.30
N LYS A 438 16.46 -15.70 -6.00
CA LYS A 438 16.21 -15.97 -7.42
C LYS A 438 15.29 -14.90 -8.01
N PRO A 439 15.17 -14.77 -9.34
CA PRO A 439 14.36 -13.72 -9.95
C PRO A 439 12.89 -13.71 -9.51
N SER A 440 12.29 -14.86 -9.23
CA SER A 440 10.88 -14.93 -8.77
C SER A 440 10.65 -14.41 -7.34
N ASN A 441 11.73 -14.19 -6.59
CA ASN A 441 11.72 -13.70 -5.20
C ASN A 441 12.21 -12.24 -5.11
N ILE A 442 12.42 -11.59 -6.26
CA ILE A 442 12.78 -10.18 -6.36
C ILE A 442 11.60 -9.49 -7.05
N PHE A 443 10.86 -8.71 -6.27
CA PHE A 443 9.64 -8.03 -6.71
C PHE A 443 9.92 -6.66 -7.28
N MET A 444 9.01 -6.19 -8.13
CA MET A 444 9.14 -4.90 -8.77
C MET A 444 8.23 -3.85 -8.12
N GLN A 445 8.84 -2.77 -7.61
CA GLN A 445 8.14 -1.61 -7.10
C GLN A 445 7.57 -0.75 -8.25
N GLU A 446 6.69 0.20 -7.90
CA GLU A 446 6.03 1.06 -8.89
C GLU A 446 7.01 1.99 -9.61
N ASP A 447 8.11 2.37 -8.94
CA ASP A 447 9.19 3.22 -9.46
C ASP A 447 10.30 2.43 -10.18
N LEU A 448 10.04 1.15 -10.49
CA LEU A 448 10.99 0.19 -11.07
C LEU A 448 12.22 -0.09 -10.18
N SER A 449 12.11 0.14 -8.86
CA SER A 449 13.13 -0.30 -7.89
C SER A 449 12.87 -1.72 -7.39
N LEU A 450 13.94 -2.50 -7.18
CA LEU A 450 13.80 -3.89 -6.74
C LEU A 450 13.41 -3.98 -5.26
N SER A 451 12.65 -5.01 -4.90
CA SER A 451 12.41 -5.38 -3.50
C SER A 451 12.61 -6.88 -3.33
N ILE A 452 13.59 -7.30 -2.53
CA ILE A 452 13.83 -8.71 -2.24
C ILE A 452 12.78 -9.19 -1.25
N GLY A 453 12.16 -10.35 -1.48
CA GLY A 453 11.26 -10.94 -0.50
C GLY A 453 11.31 -12.47 -0.48
N ASP A 454 10.39 -13.05 0.29
CA ASP A 454 10.32 -14.49 0.54
C ASP A 454 11.48 -15.10 1.36
N PHE A 455 11.97 -14.35 2.35
CA PHE A 455 12.89 -14.81 3.40
C PHE A 455 12.31 -15.96 4.27
N GLY A 456 10.99 -16.13 4.25
CA GLY A 456 10.20 -16.79 5.29
C GLY A 456 9.88 -18.28 5.14
N VAL A 457 10.48 -19.05 4.23
CA VAL A 457 10.22 -20.52 4.18
C VAL A 457 11.50 -21.34 4.31
N SER A 458 12.61 -20.85 3.76
CA SER A 458 13.94 -21.45 3.86
C SER A 458 14.65 -21.14 5.18
N THR A 459 14.36 -20.00 5.79
CA THR A 459 14.86 -19.62 7.13
C THR A 459 14.08 -20.38 8.21
N ILE A 460 12.75 -20.31 8.14
CA ILE A 460 11.75 -20.89 9.06
C ILE A 460 11.84 -22.41 9.23
N MET A 461 12.41 -23.13 8.26
CA MET A 461 12.47 -24.59 8.26
C MET A 461 13.92 -25.07 8.10
N LEU A 462 14.74 -24.82 9.11
CA LEU A 462 16.11 -25.35 9.31
C LEU A 462 16.22 -26.89 9.32
N ASP A 463 15.13 -27.63 9.05
CA ASP A 463 15.11 -29.09 9.17
C ASP A 463 15.77 -29.79 7.96
N VAL A 464 16.48 -30.88 8.26
CA VAL A 464 17.19 -31.79 7.36
C VAL A 464 16.28 -32.33 6.24
N ARG A 465 14.96 -32.29 6.43
CA ARG A 465 13.92 -32.69 5.46
C ARG A 465 13.76 -31.76 4.25
N THR A 466 14.13 -30.48 4.33
CA THR A 466 14.05 -29.54 3.19
C THR A 466 14.95 -29.95 2.02
N LYS A 467 16.03 -30.72 2.29
CA LYS A 467 16.91 -31.32 1.26
C LYS A 467 16.20 -32.24 0.26
N THR A 468 15.02 -32.78 0.59
CA THR A 468 14.35 -33.81 -0.24
C THR A 468 13.27 -33.26 -1.18
N ARG A 469 12.90 -31.98 -1.10
CA ARG A 469 11.67 -31.46 -1.73
C ARG A 469 11.84 -30.22 -2.61
N THR A 470 13.07 -29.77 -2.88
CA THR A 470 13.31 -28.80 -3.96
C THR A 470 12.98 -29.44 -5.30
N ALA A 471 11.94 -28.94 -5.98
CA ALA A 471 11.66 -29.32 -7.35
C ALA A 471 12.92 -29.06 -8.19
N VAL A 472 13.25 -30.00 -9.08
CA VAL A 472 14.50 -30.05 -9.87
C VAL A 472 14.86 -28.72 -10.56
N GLY A 473 13.90 -27.83 -10.81
CA GLY A 473 14.10 -26.50 -11.42
C GLY A 473 14.55 -25.36 -10.49
N SER A 474 14.42 -25.46 -9.15
CA SER A 474 14.78 -24.37 -8.22
C SER A 474 16.26 -24.37 -7.81
N MET A 475 17.04 -25.36 -8.21
CA MET A 475 18.45 -25.46 -7.82
C MET A 475 19.37 -24.54 -8.62
N ASN A 476 18.94 -23.93 -9.74
CA ASN A 476 19.86 -23.29 -10.68
C ASN A 476 20.66 -22.12 -10.07
N TRP A 477 20.02 -21.25 -9.28
CA TRP A 477 20.66 -20.11 -8.59
C TRP A 477 21.37 -20.47 -7.29
N MET A 478 21.20 -21.70 -6.81
CA MET A 478 21.77 -22.13 -5.53
C MET A 478 23.27 -22.39 -5.66
N ALA A 479 24.06 -21.87 -4.73
CA ALA A 479 25.51 -22.06 -4.70
C ALA A 479 25.88 -23.56 -4.56
N PRO A 480 27.00 -24.02 -5.16
CA PRO A 480 27.37 -25.43 -5.15
C PRO A 480 27.57 -25.99 -3.73
N GLU A 481 28.09 -25.18 -2.81
CA GLU A 481 28.34 -25.57 -1.42
C GLU A 481 27.07 -25.75 -0.57
N VAL A 482 25.91 -25.25 -0.99
CA VAL A 482 24.67 -25.39 -0.19
C VAL A 482 24.27 -26.87 -0.02
N LEU A 483 24.76 -27.75 -0.89
CA LEU A 483 24.58 -29.20 -0.79
C LEU A 483 25.52 -29.84 0.25
N ASP A 484 26.70 -29.25 0.48
CA ASP A 484 27.79 -29.73 1.34
C ASP A 484 28.08 -28.72 2.46
N GLN A 485 27.50 -28.96 3.65
CA GLN A 485 27.71 -28.11 4.84
C GLN A 485 29.21 -28.00 5.22
N PRO A 486 29.72 -26.82 5.65
CA PRO A 486 28.99 -25.59 6.00
C PRO A 486 28.93 -24.52 4.88
N TYR A 487 27.85 -23.73 4.85
CA TYR A 487 27.71 -22.53 4.01
C TYR A 487 27.43 -21.27 4.87
N ASP A 488 27.76 -20.08 4.37
CA ASP A 488 27.61 -18.78 5.03
C ASP A 488 26.86 -17.76 4.15
N GLU A 489 26.85 -16.48 4.51
CA GLU A 489 26.16 -15.43 3.76
C GLU A 489 26.64 -15.27 2.29
N ARG A 490 27.84 -15.79 1.96
CA ARG A 490 28.38 -15.76 0.60
C ARG A 490 27.58 -16.63 -0.36
N SER A 491 26.75 -17.57 0.13
CA SER A 491 25.83 -18.32 -0.74
C SER A 491 24.83 -17.39 -1.43
N ASP A 492 24.38 -16.33 -0.76
CA ASP A 492 23.48 -15.34 -1.36
C ASP A 492 24.21 -14.50 -2.43
N VAL A 493 25.52 -14.25 -2.26
CA VAL A 493 26.35 -13.55 -3.24
C VAL A 493 26.44 -14.34 -4.54
N TRP A 494 26.56 -15.67 -4.48
CA TRP A 494 26.49 -16.52 -5.68
C TRP A 494 25.14 -16.40 -6.36
N SER A 495 24.05 -16.52 -5.60
CA SER A 495 22.70 -16.43 -6.15
C SER A 495 22.45 -15.07 -6.80
N ALA A 496 22.93 -13.98 -6.19
CA ALA A 496 22.90 -12.64 -6.78
C ALA A 496 23.73 -12.58 -8.08
N GLY A 497 24.91 -13.21 -8.11
CA GLY A 497 25.75 -13.31 -9.31
C GLY A 497 25.03 -14.02 -10.45
N CYS A 498 24.27 -15.08 -10.17
CA CYS A 498 23.43 -15.76 -11.15
C CYS A 498 22.33 -14.84 -11.68
N VAL A 499 21.64 -14.10 -10.81
CA VAL A 499 20.60 -13.14 -11.20
C VAL A 499 21.17 -12.03 -12.10
N ILE A 500 22.32 -11.45 -11.72
CA ILE A 500 22.98 -10.39 -12.49
C ILE A 500 23.44 -10.91 -13.85
N LEU A 501 24.00 -12.13 -13.91
CA LEU A 501 24.38 -12.78 -15.16
C LEU A 501 23.17 -12.96 -16.09
N GLU A 502 22.00 -13.35 -15.53
CA GLU A 502 20.77 -13.47 -16.31
C GLU A 502 20.29 -12.14 -16.89
N LEU A 503 20.34 -11.07 -16.09
CA LEU A 503 19.98 -9.72 -16.53
C LEU A 503 20.94 -9.24 -17.63
N ALA A 504 22.24 -9.44 -17.45
CA ALA A 504 23.26 -9.01 -18.40
C ALA A 504 23.26 -9.80 -19.72
N SER A 505 22.58 -10.94 -19.79
CA SER A 505 22.59 -11.81 -20.98
C SER A 505 21.22 -12.04 -21.60
N CYS A 506 20.17 -11.39 -21.09
CA CYS A 506 18.79 -11.63 -21.54
C CYS A 506 18.57 -11.36 -23.04
N SER A 507 19.34 -10.49 -23.68
CA SER A 507 19.20 -10.18 -25.10
C SER A 507 19.75 -11.25 -26.04
N PHE A 508 20.68 -12.08 -25.57
CA PHE A 508 21.41 -13.04 -26.43
C PHE A 508 21.44 -14.48 -25.89
N CYS A 509 20.92 -14.71 -24.68
CA CYS A 509 20.81 -16.04 -24.08
C CYS A 509 19.35 -16.38 -23.78
N ASP A 510 18.84 -17.43 -24.44
CA ASP A 510 17.48 -17.91 -24.21
C ASP A 510 17.36 -18.64 -22.87
N THR A 511 16.12 -18.88 -22.42
CA THR A 511 15.88 -19.50 -21.12
C THR A 511 16.52 -20.88 -21.01
N LYS A 512 16.50 -21.69 -22.07
CA LYS A 512 17.07 -23.04 -22.04
C LYS A 512 18.59 -23.00 -21.94
N GLY A 513 19.24 -22.15 -22.73
CA GLY A 513 20.68 -21.92 -22.69
C GLY A 513 21.12 -21.41 -21.33
N MET A 514 20.39 -20.44 -20.75
CA MET A 514 20.72 -19.92 -19.43
C MET A 514 20.59 -20.98 -18.32
N MET A 515 19.50 -21.75 -18.30
CA MET A 515 19.35 -22.79 -17.28
C MET A 515 20.43 -23.87 -17.41
N GLY A 516 20.86 -24.19 -18.64
CA GLY A 516 22.01 -25.06 -18.89
C GLY A 516 23.32 -24.47 -18.37
N LEU A 517 23.56 -23.18 -18.63
CA LEU A 517 24.75 -22.45 -18.16
C LEU A 517 24.80 -22.44 -16.63
N LEU A 518 23.73 -22.02 -15.94
CA LEU A 518 23.67 -21.97 -14.48
C LEU A 518 23.91 -23.35 -13.83
N PHE A 519 23.56 -24.43 -14.52
CA PHE A 519 23.87 -25.80 -14.09
C PHE A 519 25.36 -26.15 -14.30
N GLU A 520 25.93 -25.75 -15.43
CA GLU A 520 27.31 -26.05 -15.81
C GLU A 520 28.35 -25.26 -15.00
N ILE A 521 28.10 -23.98 -14.71
CA ILE A 521 29.04 -23.11 -13.98
C ILE A 521 29.34 -23.58 -12.55
N LYS A 522 28.54 -24.50 -12.02
CA LYS A 522 28.76 -25.16 -10.73
C LYS A 522 29.89 -26.18 -10.75
N HIS A 523 30.31 -26.60 -11.94
CA HIS A 523 31.33 -27.64 -12.15
C HIS A 523 32.49 -27.14 -13.02
N SER A 524 32.28 -26.12 -13.86
CA SER A 524 33.28 -25.62 -14.80
C SER A 524 33.14 -24.11 -15.04
N VAL A 525 34.25 -23.38 -14.98
CA VAL A 525 34.29 -21.92 -15.23
C VAL A 525 34.36 -21.60 -16.73
N THR A 526 34.72 -22.55 -17.59
CA THR A 526 34.92 -22.31 -19.03
C THR A 526 33.65 -21.83 -19.74
N ALA A 527 32.48 -22.33 -19.34
CA ALA A 527 31.20 -21.88 -19.88
C ALA A 527 30.86 -20.43 -19.48
N LEU A 528 31.34 -19.98 -18.31
CA LEU A 528 31.17 -18.60 -17.85
C LEU A 528 32.00 -17.62 -18.70
N GLU A 529 33.24 -17.98 -19.04
CA GLU A 529 34.15 -17.10 -19.81
C GLU A 529 33.57 -16.71 -21.18
N GLU A 530 32.94 -17.64 -21.90
CA GLU A 530 32.33 -17.35 -23.21
C GLU A 530 31.20 -16.31 -23.10
N ILE A 531 30.36 -16.45 -22.08
CA ILE A 531 29.23 -15.55 -21.85
C ILE A 531 29.71 -14.19 -21.36
N LEU A 532 30.70 -14.16 -20.46
CA LEU A 532 31.29 -12.92 -19.96
C LEU A 532 31.99 -12.12 -21.07
N SER A 533 32.57 -12.78 -22.07
CA SER A 533 33.09 -12.08 -23.26
C SER A 533 32.00 -11.26 -23.96
N LYS A 534 30.81 -11.85 -24.14
CA LYS A 534 29.66 -11.16 -24.77
C LYS A 534 29.06 -10.08 -23.86
N VAL A 535 29.00 -10.31 -22.55
CA VAL A 535 28.58 -9.30 -21.56
C VAL A 535 29.53 -8.09 -21.59
N THR A 536 30.83 -8.35 -21.72
CA THR A 536 31.86 -7.29 -21.81
C THR A 536 31.68 -6.42 -23.05
N GLU A 537 31.37 -7.05 -24.20
CA GLU A 537 31.10 -6.33 -25.45
C GLU A 537 29.83 -5.48 -25.37
N LEU A 538 28.80 -5.95 -24.67
CA LEU A 538 27.50 -5.27 -24.57
C LEU A 538 27.48 -4.15 -23.52
N TYR A 539 28.17 -4.34 -22.39
CA TYR A 539 28.15 -3.41 -21.25
C TYR A 539 29.54 -2.84 -20.96
N CYS A 540 30.32 -3.57 -20.17
CA CYS A 540 31.66 -3.16 -19.74
C CYS A 540 32.43 -4.33 -19.09
N PRO A 541 33.78 -4.33 -19.13
CA PRO A 541 34.59 -5.37 -18.51
C PRO A 541 34.44 -5.43 -16.99
N GLU A 542 34.17 -4.30 -16.33
CA GLU A 542 34.05 -4.22 -14.88
C GLU A 542 32.81 -4.98 -14.36
N LEU A 543 31.71 -4.98 -15.13
CA LEU A 543 30.53 -5.81 -14.83
C LEU A 543 30.88 -7.30 -14.89
N SER A 544 31.61 -7.71 -15.92
CA SER A 544 32.04 -9.09 -16.09
C SER A 544 32.99 -9.53 -14.98
N GLU A 545 33.89 -8.66 -14.53
CA GLU A 545 34.76 -8.91 -13.39
C GLU A 545 33.95 -9.07 -12.10
N ALA A 546 32.98 -8.20 -11.84
CA ALA A 546 32.10 -8.31 -10.67
C ALA A 546 31.33 -9.65 -10.66
N ILE A 547 30.71 -10.03 -11.79
CA ILE A 547 30.01 -11.32 -11.93
C ILE A 547 30.98 -12.48 -11.68
N CYS A 548 32.21 -12.41 -12.21
CA CYS A 548 33.23 -13.44 -12.02
C CYS A 548 33.62 -13.61 -10.54
N GLN A 549 33.79 -12.51 -9.79
CA GLN A 549 34.07 -12.58 -8.34
C GLN A 549 32.89 -13.21 -7.57
N MET A 550 31.65 -12.87 -7.94
CA MET A 550 30.44 -13.40 -7.28
C MET A 550 30.24 -14.91 -7.56
N LEU A 551 30.66 -15.39 -8.73
CA LEU A 551 30.50 -16.78 -9.17
C LEU A 551 31.75 -17.65 -8.98
N ARG A 552 32.58 -17.35 -7.97
CA ARG A 552 33.67 -18.26 -7.58
C ARG A 552 33.15 -19.55 -6.95
N LEU A 553 33.69 -20.68 -7.42
CA LEU A 553 33.34 -22.02 -6.97
C LEU A 553 33.76 -22.28 -5.52
N ASP A 554 34.96 -21.86 -5.14
CA ASP A 554 35.37 -21.88 -3.72
C ASP A 554 34.70 -20.70 -3.00
N PHE A 555 33.76 -21.01 -2.11
CA PHE A 555 33.03 -20.02 -1.34
C PHE A 555 33.96 -19.14 -0.50
N LYS A 556 35.16 -19.63 -0.12
CA LYS A 556 36.13 -18.82 0.67
C LYS A 556 36.83 -17.75 -0.17
N GLU A 557 36.91 -17.95 -1.48
CA GLU A 557 37.44 -16.95 -2.40
C GLU A 557 36.37 -15.96 -2.88
N ARG A 558 35.10 -16.26 -2.61
CA ARG A 558 33.97 -15.38 -2.96
C ARG A 558 33.93 -14.21 -1.97
N PRO A 559 33.83 -12.95 -2.44
CA PRO A 559 33.73 -11.82 -1.54
C PRO A 559 32.41 -11.89 -0.75
N CYS A 560 32.43 -11.49 0.51
CA CYS A 560 31.18 -11.16 1.21
C CYS A 560 30.62 -9.82 0.68
N THR A 561 29.38 -9.48 1.03
CA THR A 561 28.72 -8.27 0.53
C THR A 561 29.49 -6.98 0.86
N SER A 562 30.16 -6.91 2.02
CA SER A 562 30.99 -5.77 2.42
C SER A 562 32.32 -5.67 1.67
N GLU A 563 32.87 -6.79 1.19
CA GLU A 563 34.05 -6.82 0.32
C GLU A 563 33.66 -6.46 -1.12
N LEU A 564 32.53 -6.98 -1.60
CA LEU A 564 31.98 -6.68 -2.92
C LEU A 564 31.67 -5.17 -3.05
N ALA A 565 31.13 -4.54 -2.01
CA ALA A 565 30.87 -3.10 -1.94
C ALA A 565 32.11 -2.20 -2.07
N LYS A 566 33.33 -2.76 -1.94
CA LYS A 566 34.59 -2.01 -2.12
C LYS A 566 35.07 -1.99 -3.57
N MET A 567 34.46 -2.79 -4.45
CA MET A 567 34.82 -2.79 -5.87
C MET A 567 34.34 -1.50 -6.54
N PRO A 568 35.17 -0.79 -7.34
CA PRO A 568 34.79 0.50 -7.93
C PRO A 568 33.48 0.47 -8.72
N PHE A 569 33.25 -0.59 -9.49
CA PHE A 569 32.01 -0.78 -10.24
C PHE A 569 30.78 -0.94 -9.34
N ILE A 570 30.91 -1.68 -8.23
CA ILE A 570 29.81 -1.86 -7.29
C ILE A 570 29.55 -0.58 -6.51
N GLN A 571 30.59 0.20 -6.19
CA GLN A 571 30.41 1.54 -5.62
C GLN A 571 29.61 2.45 -6.54
N GLU A 572 29.92 2.46 -7.84
CA GLU A 572 29.12 3.21 -8.82
C GLU A 572 27.65 2.74 -8.84
N CYS A 573 27.41 1.42 -8.82
CA CYS A 573 26.07 0.86 -8.74
C CYS A 573 25.33 1.26 -7.45
N LEU A 574 26.01 1.25 -6.29
CA LEU A 574 25.45 1.67 -5.00
C LEU A 574 25.17 3.18 -4.95
N GLU A 575 25.98 4.01 -5.62
CA GLU A 575 25.66 5.43 -5.78
C GLU A 575 24.37 5.64 -6.60
N LEU A 576 23.98 4.69 -7.44
CA LEU A 576 22.73 4.76 -8.21
C LEU A 576 21.51 4.20 -7.45
N SER A 577 21.72 3.44 -6.38
CA SER A 577 20.61 2.95 -5.54
C SER A 577 20.14 4.00 -4.53
N ASP A 578 20.92 5.04 -4.25
CA ASP A 578 20.68 5.95 -3.12
C ASP A 578 19.68 7.09 -3.41
N ALA A 579 18.42 6.76 -3.73
CA ALA A 579 17.39 7.73 -4.15
C ALA A 579 16.92 8.71 -3.04
N VAL A 580 17.25 8.47 -1.76
CA VAL A 580 16.78 9.31 -0.63
C VAL A 580 17.93 10.02 0.13
N LEU A 581 19.18 9.53 0.06
CA LEU A 581 20.32 10.16 0.74
C LEU A 581 21.26 10.96 -0.18
N LEU A 582 21.28 10.74 -1.50
CA LEU A 582 22.08 11.58 -2.41
C LEU A 582 21.51 12.98 -2.65
N ALA A 583 20.21 13.20 -2.40
CA ALA A 583 19.64 14.54 -2.26
C ALA A 583 20.20 15.29 -1.03
N LYS A 584 20.82 14.59 -0.07
CA LYS A 584 21.40 15.17 1.15
C LYS A 584 22.93 15.10 1.27
N ARG A 585 23.66 14.31 0.45
CA ARG A 585 25.09 14.04 0.69
C ARG A 585 26.12 14.34 -0.40
N LYS A 586 25.76 14.92 -1.55
CA LYS A 586 26.76 15.57 -2.43
C LYS A 586 26.36 17.03 -2.71
N ARG A 587 26.54 17.89 -1.71
CA ARG A 587 26.71 19.35 -1.92
C ARG A 587 28.16 19.60 -2.31
N PRO A 588 28.48 20.07 -3.53
CA PRO A 588 29.65 20.90 -3.69
C PRO A 588 29.41 22.22 -2.93
N GLN A 589 30.32 22.56 -2.02
CA GLN A 589 30.37 23.92 -1.49
C GLN A 589 30.55 24.90 -2.66
N SER A 590 29.61 25.85 -2.73
CA SER A 590 29.55 27.04 -3.58
C SER A 590 30.74 27.31 -4.51
N ALA A 591 30.57 27.06 -5.80
CA ALA A 591 30.96 28.04 -6.80
C ALA A 591 29.76 28.99 -6.98
N ALA A 592 29.94 30.28 -6.77
CA ALA A 592 28.86 31.26 -6.95
C ALA A 592 28.41 31.27 -8.41
N TYR A 593 27.27 30.63 -8.72
CA TYR A 593 26.64 30.73 -10.03
C TYR A 593 26.32 32.19 -10.35
N ARG A 594 26.59 32.62 -11.60
CA ARG A 594 26.26 33.98 -12.03
C ARG A 594 24.74 34.10 -12.15
N PRO A 595 24.13 35.21 -11.70
CA PRO A 595 22.71 35.44 -11.87
C PRO A 595 22.30 35.33 -13.34
N LEU A 596 21.16 34.68 -13.62
CA LEU A 596 20.57 34.60 -14.95
C LEU A 596 20.41 36.03 -15.51
N SER A 597 21.14 36.36 -16.57
CA SER A 597 21.01 37.66 -17.22
C SER A 597 19.82 37.63 -18.17
N GLY A 598 18.75 38.35 -17.86
CA GLY A 598 17.54 38.42 -18.70
C GLY A 598 17.82 38.90 -20.13
N GLY A 599 16.99 38.44 -21.08
CA GLY A 599 16.97 38.93 -22.47
C GLY A 599 17.87 38.22 -23.49
N LYS A 600 18.35 37.00 -23.21
CA LYS A 600 19.27 36.23 -24.10
C LYS A 600 18.65 35.04 -24.85
N GLY A 601 17.32 34.91 -24.85
CA GLY A 601 16.60 33.88 -25.63
C GLY A 601 16.56 32.49 -24.97
N VAL A 602 15.66 31.62 -25.46
CA VAL A 602 15.35 30.29 -24.88
C VAL A 602 16.59 29.40 -24.79
N ALA A 603 17.43 29.38 -25.82
CA ALA A 603 18.66 28.57 -25.84
C ALA A 603 19.65 28.95 -24.73
N HIS A 604 19.70 30.22 -24.31
CA HIS A 604 20.55 30.64 -23.20
C HIS A 604 20.04 30.09 -21.86
N VAL A 605 18.72 30.11 -21.66
CA VAL A 605 18.10 29.60 -20.42
C VAL A 605 18.21 28.08 -20.34
N VAL A 606 18.04 27.36 -21.46
CA VAL A 606 18.28 25.91 -21.53
C VAL A 606 19.74 25.56 -21.19
N ASN A 607 20.72 26.26 -21.77
CA ASN A 607 22.12 26.02 -21.42
C ASN A 607 22.41 26.34 -19.94
N TYR A 608 21.83 27.42 -19.41
CA TYR A 608 21.94 27.73 -17.99
C TYR A 608 21.31 26.64 -17.11
N LEU A 609 20.14 26.11 -17.51
CA LEU A 609 19.49 24.99 -16.83
C LEU A 609 20.41 23.78 -16.77
N ILE A 610 21.03 23.42 -17.90
CA ILE A 610 22.00 22.31 -17.98
C ILE A 610 23.18 22.56 -17.02
N ASP A 611 23.74 23.78 -17.02
CA ASP A 611 24.88 24.14 -16.18
C ASP A 611 24.56 24.18 -14.68
N CYS A 612 23.30 24.42 -14.31
CA CYS A 612 22.86 24.52 -12.93
C CYS A 612 22.08 23.30 -12.41
N LEU A 613 22.00 22.21 -13.18
CA LEU A 613 21.46 20.94 -12.69
C LEU A 613 22.21 20.54 -11.40
N GLY A 614 21.46 20.33 -10.32
CA GLY A 614 21.97 20.11 -8.97
C GLY A 614 21.82 21.30 -8.01
N ASP A 615 21.49 22.51 -8.48
CA ASP A 615 21.15 23.67 -7.65
C ASP A 615 19.66 24.04 -7.82
N GLU A 616 18.85 23.62 -6.85
CA GLU A 616 17.39 23.82 -6.81
C GLU A 616 16.99 25.30 -7.01
N LYS A 617 17.73 26.25 -6.42
CA LYS A 617 17.40 27.67 -6.51
C LYS A 617 17.67 28.21 -7.91
N CYS A 618 18.77 27.78 -8.53
CA CYS A 618 19.11 28.16 -9.89
C CYS A 618 18.13 27.56 -10.90
N VAL A 619 17.77 26.28 -10.74
CA VAL A 619 16.79 25.59 -11.58
C VAL A 619 15.42 26.26 -11.45
N ARG A 620 14.93 26.53 -10.23
CA ARG A 620 13.66 27.23 -10.00
C ARG A 620 13.59 28.59 -10.71
N ASN A 621 14.65 29.40 -10.60
CA ASN A 621 14.71 30.71 -11.26
C ASN A 621 14.68 30.58 -12.79
N ALA A 622 15.42 29.62 -13.34
CA ALA A 622 15.49 29.42 -14.78
C ALA A 622 14.17 28.84 -15.34
N MET A 623 13.50 27.94 -14.61
CA MET A 623 12.18 27.43 -14.96
C MET A 623 11.11 28.53 -14.94
N THR A 624 11.17 29.45 -13.97
CA THR A 624 10.27 30.61 -13.89
C THR A 624 10.44 31.55 -15.09
N GLU A 625 11.69 31.85 -15.46
CA GLU A 625 11.99 32.63 -16.67
C GLU A 625 11.48 31.88 -17.91
N MET A 626 11.72 30.57 -18.01
CA MET A 626 11.26 29.75 -19.12
C MET A 626 9.75 29.83 -19.33
N VAL A 627 8.94 29.68 -18.27
CA VAL A 627 7.46 29.81 -18.35
C VAL A 627 7.04 31.18 -18.90
N THR A 628 7.77 32.23 -18.52
CA THR A 628 7.50 33.59 -19.01
C THR A 628 7.85 33.72 -20.49
N MET A 629 8.96 33.12 -20.92
CA MET A 629 9.42 33.17 -22.31
C MET A 629 8.56 32.35 -23.26
N THR A 630 8.00 31.22 -22.82
CA THR A 630 7.12 30.38 -23.64
C THR A 630 5.66 30.80 -23.62
N ALA A 631 5.32 31.86 -22.89
CA ALA A 631 3.98 32.45 -22.90
C ALA A 631 3.68 33.23 -24.20
N ASP A 632 4.71 33.71 -24.91
CA ASP A 632 4.55 34.42 -26.19
C ASP A 632 4.30 33.44 -27.34
N GLU A 633 3.26 33.69 -28.15
CA GLU A 633 2.92 32.85 -29.31
C GLU A 633 4.06 32.82 -30.35
N GLY A 634 4.43 31.61 -30.81
CA GLY A 634 5.42 31.41 -31.87
C GLY A 634 6.87 31.15 -31.39
N ILE A 635 7.08 31.02 -30.08
CA ILE A 635 8.38 30.60 -29.52
C ILE A 635 8.61 29.11 -29.82
N THR A 636 9.69 28.81 -30.53
CA THR A 636 10.13 27.42 -30.79
C THR A 636 11.30 27.04 -29.90
N MET A 637 11.28 25.81 -29.38
CA MET A 637 12.39 25.21 -28.64
C MET A 637 12.96 24.03 -29.42
N ALA A 638 14.29 23.89 -29.44
CA ALA A 638 14.95 22.73 -30.03
C ALA A 638 14.62 21.44 -29.26
N THR A 639 14.74 20.29 -29.92
CA THR A 639 14.48 18.97 -29.34
C THR A 639 15.23 18.76 -28.04
N GLU A 640 16.52 19.09 -28.02
CA GLU A 640 17.39 18.94 -26.85
C GLU A 640 16.87 19.78 -25.68
N GLY A 641 16.31 20.96 -25.95
CA GLY A 641 15.71 21.80 -24.90
C GLY A 641 14.48 21.16 -24.27
N LYS A 642 13.63 20.52 -25.05
CA LYS A 642 12.41 19.85 -24.56
C LYS A 642 12.75 18.63 -23.72
N GLU A 643 13.75 17.87 -24.15
CA GLU A 643 14.32 16.75 -23.40
C GLU A 643 14.94 17.21 -22.07
N VAL A 644 15.62 18.36 -22.06
CA VAL A 644 16.14 18.97 -20.82
C VAL A 644 15.00 19.34 -19.87
N ILE A 645 13.91 19.94 -20.35
CA ILE A 645 12.74 20.24 -19.49
C ILE A 645 12.15 18.95 -18.91
N ALA A 646 12.00 17.90 -19.73
CA ALA A 646 11.51 16.60 -19.26
C ALA A 646 12.46 15.97 -18.22
N LYS A 647 13.78 16.09 -18.43
CA LYS A 647 14.79 15.67 -17.46
C LYS A 647 14.70 16.44 -16.15
N VAL A 648 14.51 17.77 -16.19
CA VAL A 648 14.32 18.60 -15.00
C VAL A 648 13.10 18.15 -14.21
N ILE A 649 11.97 17.85 -14.88
CA ILE A 649 10.77 17.33 -14.20
C ILE A 649 11.08 16.02 -13.46
N LYS A 650 11.83 15.10 -14.08
CA LYS A 650 12.21 13.81 -13.46
C LYS A 650 13.20 13.98 -12.30
N ASP A 651 14.25 14.77 -12.50
CA ASP A 651 15.32 14.95 -11.52
C ASP A 651 14.84 15.73 -10.28
N TYR A 652 13.84 16.60 -10.44
CA TYR A 652 13.23 17.42 -9.37
C TYR A 652 11.79 17.00 -9.08
N ILE A 653 11.46 15.72 -9.25
CA ILE A 653 10.08 15.22 -9.15
C ILE A 653 9.42 15.48 -7.80
N VAL A 654 10.18 15.75 -6.72
CA VAL A 654 9.65 16.06 -5.39
C VAL A 654 9.23 17.54 -5.26
N GLU A 655 9.81 18.43 -6.06
CA GLU A 655 9.62 19.88 -5.97
C GLU A 655 8.42 20.34 -6.82
N GLU A 656 7.26 20.50 -6.17
CA GLU A 656 5.97 20.79 -6.82
C GLU A 656 6.03 21.98 -7.79
N ASP A 657 6.71 23.07 -7.41
CA ASP A 657 6.76 24.30 -8.20
C ASP A 657 7.63 24.17 -9.47
N ILE A 658 8.72 23.39 -9.39
CA ILE A 658 9.58 23.08 -10.55
C ILE A 658 8.84 22.15 -11.52
N VAL A 659 8.20 21.10 -11.00
CA VAL A 659 7.41 20.16 -11.80
C VAL A 659 6.27 20.89 -12.52
N LEU A 660 5.50 21.71 -11.80
CA LEU A 660 4.42 22.50 -12.37
C LEU A 660 4.92 23.45 -13.46
N SER A 661 6.05 24.12 -13.24
CA SER A 661 6.67 25.00 -14.24
C SER A 661 7.08 24.22 -15.49
N GLY A 662 7.65 23.03 -15.33
CA GLY A 662 8.03 22.16 -16.45
C GLY A 662 6.84 21.71 -17.28
N LEU A 663 5.77 21.24 -16.64
CA LEU A 663 4.54 20.84 -17.33
C LEU A 663 3.91 22.01 -18.10
N ARG A 664 3.91 23.22 -17.52
CA ARG A 664 3.42 24.44 -18.19
C ARG A 664 4.23 24.78 -19.44
N VAL A 665 5.56 24.70 -19.36
CA VAL A 665 6.45 24.92 -20.50
C VAL A 665 6.15 23.92 -21.61
N LEU A 666 6.08 22.62 -21.29
CA LEU A 666 5.78 21.58 -22.29
C LEU A 666 4.41 21.79 -22.93
N GLY A 667 3.39 22.18 -22.17
CA GLY A 667 2.05 22.44 -22.70
C GLY A 667 1.93 23.72 -23.52
N GLN A 668 2.72 24.75 -23.24
CA GLN A 668 2.79 25.92 -24.13
C GLN A 668 3.44 25.55 -25.47
N LEU A 669 4.50 24.71 -25.43
CA LEU A 669 5.19 24.26 -26.63
C LEU A 669 4.36 23.30 -27.49
N SER A 670 3.41 22.56 -26.91
CA SER A 670 2.58 21.61 -27.66
C SER A 670 1.58 22.30 -28.61
N ILE A 671 1.20 23.55 -28.33
CA ILE A 671 0.22 24.31 -29.14
C ILE A 671 0.73 24.52 -30.57
N SER A 672 2.02 24.76 -30.73
CA SER A 672 2.66 25.00 -32.04
C SER A 672 3.49 23.83 -32.56
N ALA A 673 3.42 22.67 -31.89
CA ALA A 673 4.22 21.51 -32.24
C ALA A 673 3.68 20.82 -33.51
N ASN A 674 4.59 20.34 -34.34
CA ASN A 674 4.23 19.52 -35.49
C ASN A 674 4.09 18.04 -35.08
N ALA A 675 3.54 17.24 -35.99
CA ALA A 675 3.24 15.83 -35.74
C ALA A 675 4.46 14.95 -35.43
N ASP A 676 5.67 15.36 -35.82
CA ASP A 676 6.92 14.60 -35.63
C ASP A 676 7.75 15.15 -34.46
N ASP A 677 7.17 16.06 -33.67
CA ASP A 677 7.86 16.71 -32.56
C ASP A 677 8.07 15.76 -31.37
N VAL A 678 9.20 15.87 -30.69
CA VAL A 678 9.53 15.05 -29.51
C VAL A 678 8.51 15.17 -28.38
N LEU A 679 7.70 16.24 -28.33
CA LEU A 679 6.60 16.36 -27.36
C LEU A 679 5.59 15.21 -27.42
N PHE A 680 5.43 14.59 -28.59
CA PHE A 680 4.54 13.46 -28.81
C PHE A 680 5.20 12.10 -28.54
N SER A 681 6.45 12.10 -28.07
CA SER A 681 7.22 10.89 -27.81
C SER A 681 6.78 10.19 -26.53
N ARG A 682 7.09 8.88 -26.47
CA ARG A 682 6.79 8.04 -25.31
C ARG A 682 7.50 8.53 -24.05
N GLU A 683 8.68 9.12 -24.17
CA GLU A 683 9.46 9.65 -23.06
C GLU A 683 8.79 10.87 -22.40
N ILE A 684 8.16 11.75 -23.19
CA ILE A 684 7.42 12.90 -22.67
C ILE A 684 6.14 12.43 -21.99
N VAL A 685 5.39 11.51 -22.61
CA VAL A 685 4.21 10.88 -21.98
C VAL A 685 4.57 10.22 -20.65
N ALA A 686 5.70 9.48 -20.59
CA ALA A 686 6.22 8.90 -19.35
C ALA A 686 6.49 9.93 -18.26
N THR A 687 7.02 11.09 -18.65
CA THR A 687 7.35 12.18 -17.75
C THR A 687 6.09 12.79 -17.13
N ILE A 688 5.04 12.97 -17.95
CA ILE A 688 3.75 13.50 -17.49
C ILE A 688 3.07 12.50 -16.55
N ALA A 689 3.06 11.21 -16.91
CA ALA A 689 2.51 10.16 -16.07
C ALA A 689 3.24 10.07 -14.71
N LEU A 690 4.58 10.17 -14.71
CA LEU A 690 5.37 10.22 -13.48
C LEU A 690 4.99 11.42 -12.61
N ALA A 691 4.86 12.62 -13.21
CA ALA A 691 4.44 13.82 -12.48
C ALA A 691 3.05 13.67 -11.83
N MET A 692 2.08 13.10 -12.55
CA MET A 692 0.75 12.81 -12.00
C MET A 692 0.80 11.80 -10.85
N LYS A 693 1.61 10.74 -10.96
CA LYS A 693 1.76 9.69 -9.93
C LYS A 693 2.49 10.18 -8.69
N SER A 694 3.50 11.03 -8.83
CA SER A 694 4.26 11.57 -7.71
C SER A 694 3.53 12.67 -6.95
N HIS A 695 2.59 13.38 -7.60
CA HIS A 695 1.85 14.51 -7.03
C HIS A 695 0.35 14.30 -7.00
N THR A 696 -0.11 13.15 -6.48
CA THR A 696 -1.54 12.81 -6.39
C THR A 696 -2.36 13.82 -5.59
N SER A 697 -1.73 14.55 -4.67
CA SER A 697 -2.37 15.55 -3.80
C SER A 697 -2.32 16.99 -4.33
N SER A 698 -1.68 17.26 -5.47
CA SER A 698 -1.61 18.61 -6.06
C SER A 698 -2.65 18.80 -7.18
N SER A 699 -3.68 19.60 -6.91
CA SER A 699 -4.71 19.89 -7.92
C SER A 699 -4.17 20.63 -9.14
N GLU A 700 -3.17 21.49 -8.96
CA GLU A 700 -2.57 22.27 -10.05
C GLU A 700 -1.77 21.39 -11.02
N ILE A 701 -1.00 20.42 -10.48
CA ILE A 701 -0.27 19.46 -11.31
C ILE A 701 -1.24 18.54 -12.03
N GLN A 702 -2.24 17.97 -11.33
CA GLN A 702 -3.22 17.09 -11.97
C GLN A 702 -3.96 17.80 -13.11
N LYS A 703 -4.44 19.03 -12.89
CA LYS A 703 -5.10 19.85 -13.92
C LYS A 703 -4.17 20.12 -15.11
N THR A 704 -2.95 20.57 -14.84
CA THR A 704 -1.98 20.95 -15.90
C THR A 704 -1.57 19.73 -16.72
N ALA A 705 -1.28 18.60 -16.06
CA ALA A 705 -0.92 17.36 -16.71
C ALA A 705 -2.08 16.79 -17.55
N ALA A 706 -3.31 16.80 -17.04
CA ALA A 706 -4.49 16.36 -17.79
C ALA A 706 -4.74 17.24 -19.04
N GLY A 707 -4.56 18.56 -18.91
CA GLY A 707 -4.64 19.47 -20.07
C GLY A 707 -3.56 19.19 -21.10
N LEU A 708 -2.33 18.88 -20.67
CA LEU A 708 -1.25 18.48 -21.55
C LEU A 708 -1.54 17.15 -22.27
N LEU A 709 -2.02 16.13 -21.55
CA LEU A 709 -2.42 14.86 -22.16
C LEU A 709 -3.54 15.05 -23.19
N THR A 710 -4.49 15.95 -22.95
CA THR A 710 -5.55 16.31 -23.90
C THR A 710 -4.99 16.87 -25.21
N ALA A 711 -3.96 17.72 -25.13
CA ALA A 711 -3.31 18.29 -26.31
C ALA A 711 -2.50 17.23 -27.08
N LEU A 712 -1.81 16.35 -26.36
CA LEU A 712 -0.98 15.30 -26.94
C LEU A 712 -1.80 14.14 -27.55
N SER A 713 -2.98 13.85 -26.99
CA SER A 713 -3.88 12.79 -27.48
C SER A 713 -4.52 13.09 -28.83
N ALA A 714 -4.30 14.27 -29.42
CA ALA A 714 -4.75 14.59 -30.78
C ALA A 714 -4.02 13.74 -31.85
N GLN A 715 -2.90 13.11 -31.49
CA GLN A 715 -2.22 12.14 -32.34
C GLN A 715 -2.54 10.71 -31.92
N ASP A 716 -2.96 9.88 -32.87
CA ASP A 716 -3.32 8.48 -32.61
C ASP A 716 -2.18 7.69 -31.95
N SER A 717 -0.95 7.82 -32.46
CA SER A 717 0.22 7.13 -31.88
C SER A 717 0.52 7.54 -30.45
N THR A 718 0.30 8.82 -30.12
CA THR A 718 0.52 9.33 -28.76
C THR A 718 -0.63 8.94 -27.84
N ALA A 719 -1.87 8.90 -28.34
CA ALA A 719 -3.01 8.38 -27.59
C ALA A 719 -2.81 6.91 -27.20
N ASP A 720 -2.22 6.08 -28.08
CA ASP A 720 -1.84 4.71 -27.77
C ASP A 720 -0.77 4.68 -26.64
N TYR A 721 0.27 5.51 -26.73
CA TYR A 721 1.30 5.60 -25.68
C TYR A 721 0.71 6.04 -24.34
N ILE A 722 -0.23 6.98 -24.33
CA ILE A 722 -0.89 7.43 -23.10
C ILE A 722 -1.70 6.29 -22.47
N GLY A 723 -2.42 5.50 -23.28
CA GLY A 723 -3.12 4.30 -22.83
C GLY A 723 -2.18 3.26 -22.22
N GLU A 724 -1.13 2.88 -22.94
CA GLU A 724 -0.13 1.90 -22.49
C GLU A 724 0.58 2.30 -21.18
N MET A 725 0.68 3.60 -20.91
CA MET A 725 1.42 4.16 -19.77
C MET A 725 0.52 4.50 -18.57
N GLU A 726 -0.61 3.79 -18.46
CA GLU A 726 -1.62 3.96 -17.41
C GLU A 726 -2.22 5.39 -17.35
N GLY A 727 -2.23 6.12 -18.47
CA GLY A 727 -2.74 7.49 -18.53
C GLY A 727 -4.22 7.59 -18.13
N ILE A 728 -5.03 6.62 -18.55
CA ILE A 728 -6.46 6.53 -18.19
C ILE A 728 -6.61 6.37 -16.67
N GLN A 729 -5.84 5.47 -16.05
CA GLN A 729 -5.84 5.23 -14.61
C GLN A 729 -5.40 6.47 -13.83
N ASN A 730 -4.37 7.18 -14.30
CA ASN A 730 -3.90 8.43 -13.68
C ASN A 730 -4.99 9.51 -13.71
N LEU A 731 -5.70 9.66 -14.83
CA LEU A 731 -6.80 10.61 -14.99
C LEU A 731 -7.99 10.26 -14.09
N LEU A 732 -8.36 8.98 -14.00
CA LEU A 732 -9.42 8.50 -13.10
C LEU A 732 -9.03 8.67 -11.62
N SER A 733 -7.77 8.41 -11.27
CA SER A 733 -7.25 8.66 -9.93
C SER A 733 -7.34 10.15 -9.55
N ALA A 734 -7.01 11.05 -10.48
CA ALA A 734 -7.18 12.49 -10.29
C ALA A 734 -8.66 12.88 -10.10
N ILE A 735 -9.58 12.31 -10.90
CA ILE A 735 -11.03 12.50 -10.75
C ILE A 735 -11.53 12.02 -9.38
N ARG A 736 -11.10 10.84 -8.94
CA ARG A 736 -11.53 10.23 -7.67
C ARG A 736 -10.99 11.01 -6.47
N THR A 737 -9.76 11.52 -6.57
CA THR A 737 -9.11 12.32 -5.52
C THR A 737 -9.69 13.73 -5.42
N PHE A 738 -9.97 14.36 -6.57
CA PHE A 738 -10.45 15.75 -6.66
C PHE A 738 -11.89 15.83 -7.18
N SER A 739 -12.78 14.97 -6.68
CA SER A 739 -14.16 14.87 -7.19
C SER A 739 -14.98 16.16 -7.07
N GLU A 740 -14.61 17.05 -6.14
CA GLU A 740 -15.26 18.36 -5.92
C GLU A 740 -14.61 19.51 -6.71
N ASN A 741 -13.46 19.30 -7.36
CA ASN A 741 -12.75 20.34 -8.10
C ASN A 741 -13.14 20.33 -9.58
N SER A 742 -13.98 21.28 -9.99
CA SER A 742 -14.50 21.36 -11.35
C SER A 742 -13.42 21.48 -12.43
N ASP A 743 -12.29 22.14 -12.12
CA ASP A 743 -11.22 22.36 -13.10
C ASP A 743 -10.42 21.08 -13.37
N VAL A 744 -10.09 20.33 -12.31
CA VAL A 744 -9.40 19.04 -12.45
C VAL A 744 -10.32 18.05 -13.17
N CYS A 745 -11.59 17.97 -12.76
CA CYS A 745 -12.56 17.08 -13.38
C CYS A 745 -12.77 17.42 -14.86
N ALA A 746 -12.94 18.69 -15.23
CA ALA A 746 -13.13 19.09 -16.63
C ALA A 746 -11.90 18.76 -17.49
N ALA A 747 -10.69 19.03 -16.99
CA ALA A 747 -9.45 18.71 -17.70
C ALA A 747 -9.28 17.20 -17.87
N SER A 748 -9.51 16.42 -16.82
CA SER A 748 -9.39 14.96 -16.87
C SER A 748 -10.43 14.30 -17.76
N LEU A 749 -11.69 14.75 -17.73
CA LEU A 749 -12.73 14.26 -18.61
C LEU A 749 -12.46 14.58 -20.08
N SER A 750 -11.88 15.76 -20.37
CA SER A 750 -11.48 16.13 -21.73
C SER A 750 -10.39 15.21 -22.26
N ALA A 751 -9.38 14.91 -21.43
CA ALA A 751 -8.34 13.96 -21.79
C ALA A 751 -8.91 12.54 -22.03
N LEU A 752 -9.77 12.05 -21.12
CA LEU A 752 -10.42 10.74 -21.25
C LEU A 752 -11.29 10.65 -22.49
N TRP A 753 -12.04 11.70 -22.81
CA TRP A 753 -12.84 11.74 -24.04
C TRP A 753 -11.96 11.58 -25.28
N ASN A 754 -10.88 12.38 -25.41
CA ASN A 754 -9.98 12.27 -26.55
C ASN A 754 -9.31 10.89 -26.64
N LEU A 755 -8.94 10.30 -25.51
CA LEU A 755 -8.29 8.99 -25.49
C LEU A 755 -9.24 7.87 -25.88
N THR A 756 -10.50 7.90 -25.45
CA THR A 756 -11.50 6.85 -25.70
C THR A 756 -12.13 6.90 -27.10
N VAL A 757 -11.72 7.85 -27.95
CA VAL A 757 -11.99 7.75 -29.40
C VAL A 757 -11.26 6.55 -30.01
N ASN A 758 -10.13 6.14 -29.43
CA ASN A 758 -9.41 4.92 -29.80
C ASN A 758 -10.02 3.68 -29.11
N GLU A 759 -10.28 2.62 -29.88
CA GLU A 759 -10.94 1.38 -29.42
C GLU A 759 -10.17 0.69 -28.27
N ASN A 760 -8.83 0.63 -28.33
CA ASN A 760 -8.03 -0.01 -27.27
C ASN A 760 -8.15 0.77 -25.95
N ASN A 761 -8.12 2.10 -26.04
CA ASN A 761 -8.27 2.98 -24.88
C ASN A 761 -9.71 2.96 -24.33
N ALA A 762 -10.73 2.84 -25.18
CA ALA A 762 -12.11 2.67 -24.75
C ALA A 762 -12.30 1.38 -23.94
N ARG A 763 -11.65 0.27 -24.34
CA ARG A 763 -11.63 -0.97 -23.57
C ARG A 763 -10.94 -0.81 -22.21
N PHE A 764 -9.77 -0.18 -22.17
CA PHE A 764 -9.11 0.12 -20.89
C PHE A 764 -9.98 0.99 -19.97
N ALA A 765 -10.64 2.01 -20.51
CA ALA A 765 -11.57 2.84 -19.74
C ALA A 765 -12.79 2.04 -19.23
N THR A 766 -13.25 1.05 -19.99
CA THR A 766 -14.34 0.15 -19.61
C THR A 766 -13.95 -0.73 -18.44
N GLU A 767 -12.79 -1.39 -18.50
CA GLU A 767 -12.26 -2.24 -17.42
C GLU A 767 -12.08 -1.48 -16.09
N GLU A 768 -11.70 -0.20 -16.15
CA GLU A 768 -11.52 0.67 -14.98
C GLU A 768 -12.82 1.23 -14.37
N GLY A 769 -13.98 0.93 -14.99
CA GLY A 769 -15.29 1.36 -14.50
C GLY A 769 -15.61 2.83 -14.75
N THR A 770 -15.05 3.44 -15.81
CA THR A 770 -15.14 4.88 -16.11
C THR A 770 -16.58 5.42 -16.12
N VAL A 771 -17.54 4.66 -16.68
CA VAL A 771 -18.97 5.04 -16.74
C VAL A 771 -19.51 5.43 -15.35
N THR A 772 -19.11 4.71 -14.31
CA THR A 772 -19.56 4.96 -12.94
C THR A 772 -19.06 6.29 -12.42
N ASP A 773 -17.79 6.61 -12.67
CA ASP A 773 -17.17 7.84 -12.23
C ASP A 773 -17.72 9.05 -12.99
N VAL A 774 -17.93 8.93 -14.31
CA VAL A 774 -18.53 10.00 -15.14
C VAL A 774 -19.93 10.34 -14.68
N LEU A 775 -20.79 9.34 -14.45
CA LEU A 775 -22.16 9.57 -13.94
C LEU A 775 -22.17 10.20 -12.55
N ARG A 776 -21.23 9.82 -11.67
CA ARG A 776 -21.07 10.47 -10.37
C ARG A 776 -20.71 11.95 -10.54
N LEU A 777 -19.74 12.25 -11.39
CA LEU A 777 -19.31 13.63 -11.65
C LEU A 777 -20.40 14.50 -12.28
N MET A 778 -21.19 13.97 -13.22
CA MET A 778 -22.33 14.69 -13.81
C MET A 778 -23.32 15.13 -12.74
N LYS A 779 -23.56 14.29 -11.73
CA LYS A 779 -24.44 14.59 -10.59
C LYS A 779 -23.81 15.59 -9.63
N THR A 780 -22.54 15.42 -9.28
CA THR A 780 -21.80 16.34 -8.39
C THR A 780 -21.69 17.75 -8.99
N HIS A 781 -21.39 17.84 -10.28
CA HIS A 781 -21.15 19.09 -11.01
C HIS A 781 -22.31 19.47 -11.93
N ALA A 782 -23.54 19.26 -11.48
CA ALA A 782 -24.75 19.46 -12.29
C ALA A 782 -24.94 20.90 -12.82
N GLU A 783 -24.27 21.90 -12.24
CA GLU A 783 -24.33 23.31 -12.65
C GLU A 783 -23.14 23.73 -13.54
N SER A 784 -22.12 22.87 -13.72
CA SER A 784 -20.89 23.22 -14.43
C SER A 784 -20.92 22.76 -15.88
N SER A 785 -21.19 23.69 -16.80
CA SER A 785 -21.13 23.39 -18.24
C SER A 785 -19.74 22.92 -18.70
N ALA A 786 -18.67 23.35 -18.03
CA ALA A 786 -17.29 22.97 -18.34
C ALA A 786 -16.99 21.50 -18.02
N VAL A 787 -17.68 20.91 -17.04
CA VAL A 787 -17.58 19.47 -16.70
C VAL A 787 -18.55 18.65 -17.55
N LEU A 788 -19.76 19.16 -17.74
CA LEU A 788 -20.82 18.44 -18.44
C LEU A 788 -20.57 18.30 -19.95
N GLU A 789 -19.95 19.28 -20.60
CA GLU A 789 -19.59 19.19 -22.02
C GLU A 789 -18.72 17.97 -22.35
N PRO A 790 -17.53 17.77 -21.73
CA PRO A 790 -16.71 16.60 -21.97
C PRO A 790 -17.29 15.32 -21.34
N ALA A 791 -18.07 15.40 -20.26
CA ALA A 791 -18.73 14.23 -19.69
C ALA A 791 -19.74 13.59 -20.67
N CYS A 792 -20.61 14.40 -21.29
CA CYS A 792 -21.56 13.89 -22.28
C CYS A 792 -20.85 13.29 -23.50
N ALA A 793 -19.73 13.89 -23.93
CA ALA A 793 -18.97 13.39 -25.06
C ALA A 793 -18.24 12.07 -24.73
N LEU A 794 -17.72 11.94 -23.51
CA LEU A 794 -17.13 10.68 -23.03
C LEU A 794 -18.18 9.57 -22.91
N ILE A 795 -19.41 9.86 -22.48
CA ILE A 795 -20.50 8.87 -22.47
C ILE A 795 -20.78 8.34 -23.88
N LEU A 796 -20.81 9.22 -24.89
CA LEU A 796 -20.94 8.80 -26.29
C LEU A 796 -19.80 7.87 -26.73
N SER A 797 -18.55 8.22 -26.43
CA SER A 797 -17.41 7.36 -26.80
C SER A 797 -17.49 6.00 -26.10
N LEU A 798 -17.86 5.96 -24.82
CA LEU A 798 -17.97 4.73 -24.04
C LEU A 798 -19.18 3.87 -24.43
N SER A 799 -20.25 4.46 -24.98
CA SER A 799 -21.43 3.69 -25.42
C SER A 799 -21.16 2.85 -26.66
N MET A 800 -20.04 3.08 -27.36
CA MET A 800 -19.61 2.25 -28.49
C MET A 800 -19.16 0.85 -28.06
N GLU A 801 -18.86 0.65 -26.77
CA GLU A 801 -18.49 -0.66 -26.21
C GLU A 801 -19.75 -1.35 -25.62
N ASP A 802 -20.11 -2.52 -26.17
CA ASP A 802 -21.32 -3.27 -25.79
C ASP A 802 -21.42 -3.56 -24.28
N GLU A 803 -20.29 -3.79 -23.61
CA GLU A 803 -20.24 -4.06 -22.17
C GLU A 803 -20.73 -2.87 -21.33
N ASN A 804 -20.51 -1.64 -21.82
CA ASN A 804 -20.92 -0.42 -21.13
C ASN A 804 -22.41 -0.16 -21.24
N LEU A 805 -23.05 -0.52 -22.37
CA LEU A 805 -24.48 -0.28 -22.59
C LEU A 805 -25.35 -0.88 -21.48
N SER A 806 -25.08 -2.13 -21.08
CA SER A 806 -25.81 -2.77 -19.96
C SER A 806 -25.65 -2.01 -18.65
N SER A 807 -24.45 -1.49 -18.38
CA SER A 807 -24.14 -0.74 -17.16
C SER A 807 -24.80 0.64 -17.17
N MET A 808 -24.72 1.37 -18.30
CA MET A 808 -25.37 2.67 -18.51
C MET A 808 -26.89 2.58 -18.33
N ASN A 809 -27.51 1.50 -18.81
CA ASN A 809 -28.94 1.25 -18.65
C ASN A 809 -29.37 0.97 -17.21
N LYS A 810 -28.57 0.20 -16.46
CA LYS A 810 -28.82 -0.06 -15.03
C LYS A 810 -28.65 1.18 -14.17
N MET A 811 -27.78 2.09 -14.57
CA MET A 811 -27.46 3.32 -13.84
C MET A 811 -28.35 4.52 -14.22
N ASP A 812 -29.33 4.30 -15.10
CA ASP A 812 -30.28 5.31 -15.60
C ASP A 812 -29.60 6.53 -16.24
N CYS A 813 -28.58 6.27 -17.07
CA CYS A 813 -27.81 7.30 -17.77
C CYS A 813 -28.69 8.22 -18.65
N VAL A 814 -29.75 7.65 -19.26
CA VAL A 814 -30.74 8.39 -20.05
C VAL A 814 -31.41 9.50 -19.22
N ALA A 815 -31.82 9.22 -17.98
CA ALA A 815 -32.45 10.21 -17.11
C ALA A 815 -31.48 11.36 -16.77
N GLU A 816 -30.21 11.03 -16.52
CA GLU A 816 -29.18 12.03 -16.22
C GLU A 816 -28.89 12.94 -17.43
N LEU A 817 -28.80 12.38 -18.64
CA LEU A 817 -28.60 13.17 -19.87
C LEU A 817 -29.79 14.09 -20.16
N LEU A 818 -31.03 13.65 -19.92
CA LEU A 818 -32.21 14.51 -20.03
C LEU A 818 -32.20 15.65 -19.00
N ARG A 819 -31.75 15.38 -17.78
CA ARG A 819 -31.56 16.40 -16.74
C ARG A 819 -30.51 17.43 -17.16
N VAL A 820 -29.40 16.99 -17.76
CA VAL A 820 -28.37 17.88 -18.32
C VAL A 820 -28.95 18.76 -19.44
N LEU A 821 -29.70 18.19 -20.38
CA LEU A 821 -30.36 18.95 -21.46
C LEU A 821 -31.28 20.04 -20.91
N LEU A 822 -32.07 19.71 -19.89
CA LEU A 822 -33.01 20.64 -19.28
C LEU A 822 -32.29 21.80 -18.58
N ASN A 823 -31.30 21.50 -17.75
CA ASN A 823 -30.60 22.50 -16.95
C ASN A 823 -29.63 23.36 -17.78
N HIS A 824 -29.06 22.79 -18.84
CA HIS A 824 -28.03 23.44 -19.68
C HIS A 824 -28.51 23.76 -21.09
N ILE A 825 -29.81 23.98 -21.26
CA ILE A 825 -30.45 24.21 -22.56
C ILE A 825 -29.88 25.39 -23.35
N ARG A 826 -29.19 26.33 -22.70
CA ARG A 826 -28.56 27.51 -23.35
C ARG A 826 -27.13 27.22 -23.85
N HIS A 827 -26.52 26.11 -23.45
CA HIS A 827 -25.13 25.77 -23.79
C HIS A 827 -25.10 24.85 -25.02
N ALA A 828 -24.88 25.41 -26.21
CA ALA A 828 -24.98 24.68 -27.48
C ALA A 828 -24.12 23.41 -27.54
N LYS A 829 -22.88 23.45 -27.02
CA LYS A 829 -21.99 22.28 -27.02
C LYS A 829 -22.44 21.15 -26.09
N VAL A 830 -22.92 21.50 -24.89
CA VAL A 830 -23.50 20.53 -23.95
C VAL A 830 -24.74 19.90 -24.56
N VAL A 831 -25.63 20.71 -25.15
CA VAL A 831 -26.83 20.22 -25.82
C VAL A 831 -26.49 19.26 -26.95
N LYS A 832 -25.54 19.64 -27.82
CA LYS A 832 -25.05 18.78 -28.91
C LYS A 832 -24.58 17.43 -28.39
N ASN A 833 -23.63 17.42 -27.45
CA ASN A 833 -23.02 16.20 -26.94
C ASN A 833 -24.02 15.33 -26.17
N ALA A 834 -24.96 15.93 -25.42
CA ALA A 834 -26.00 15.19 -24.73
C ALA A 834 -27.01 14.55 -25.70
N CYS A 835 -27.38 15.24 -26.78
CA CYS A 835 -28.23 14.64 -27.83
C CYS A 835 -27.54 13.49 -28.55
N MET A 836 -26.24 13.61 -28.85
CA MET A 836 -25.46 12.53 -29.45
C MET A 836 -25.41 11.30 -28.54
N ALA A 837 -25.07 11.50 -27.25
CA ALA A 837 -25.03 10.42 -26.28
C ALA A 837 -26.40 9.74 -26.10
N LEU A 838 -27.49 10.51 -26.06
CA LEU A 838 -28.84 9.94 -26.00
C LEU A 838 -29.19 9.13 -27.24
N ALA A 839 -28.81 9.58 -28.44
CA ALA A 839 -29.07 8.84 -29.67
C ALA A 839 -28.36 7.47 -29.65
N ALA A 840 -27.09 7.45 -29.25
CA ALA A 840 -26.30 6.23 -29.14
C ALA A 840 -26.81 5.24 -28.08
N LEU A 841 -27.44 5.73 -27.00
CA LEU A 841 -28.06 4.86 -25.99
C LEU A 841 -29.43 4.32 -26.40
N VAL A 842 -30.16 5.07 -27.24
CA VAL A 842 -31.51 4.71 -27.69
C VAL A 842 -31.48 3.77 -28.88
N GLU A 843 -30.54 3.94 -29.82
CA GLU A 843 -30.42 3.14 -31.04
C GLU A 843 -30.42 1.61 -30.78
N PRO A 844 -29.59 1.05 -29.87
CA PRO A 844 -29.53 -0.38 -29.65
C PRO A 844 -30.56 -0.91 -28.64
N ASP A 845 -31.30 -0.06 -27.93
CA ASP A 845 -32.08 -0.46 -26.74
C ASP A 845 -33.47 0.19 -26.64
N GLU A 846 -34.50 -0.64 -26.84
CA GLU A 846 -35.92 -0.28 -26.66
C GLU A 846 -36.23 0.21 -25.24
N GLU A 847 -35.58 -0.34 -24.21
CA GLU A 847 -35.79 0.08 -22.82
C GLU A 847 -35.27 1.52 -22.59
N GLY A 848 -34.09 1.84 -23.11
CA GLY A 848 -33.53 3.19 -23.15
C GLY A 848 -34.43 4.19 -23.89
N ALA A 849 -34.97 3.79 -25.04
CA ALA A 849 -35.94 4.58 -25.80
C ALA A 849 -37.20 4.88 -24.97
N TYR A 850 -37.73 3.88 -24.26
CA TYR A 850 -38.90 4.04 -23.38
C TYR A 850 -38.60 4.90 -22.15
N LYS A 851 -37.37 4.85 -21.61
CA LYS A 851 -36.93 5.75 -20.53
C LYS A 851 -36.96 7.22 -20.94
N VAL A 852 -36.72 7.54 -22.22
CA VAL A 852 -36.90 8.92 -22.72
C VAL A 852 -38.35 9.40 -22.61
N LEU A 853 -39.33 8.50 -22.74
CA LEU A 853 -40.74 8.85 -22.53
C LEU A 853 -41.11 9.07 -21.06
N THR A 854 -40.49 8.31 -20.15
CA THR A 854 -41.00 8.12 -18.77
C THR A 854 -40.15 8.77 -17.66
N ASN A 855 -38.86 9.07 -17.89
CA ASN A 855 -37.92 9.43 -16.82
C ASN A 855 -37.48 10.91 -16.75
N GLY A 856 -38.14 11.85 -17.42
CA GLY A 856 -37.83 13.28 -17.22
C GLY A 856 -38.35 13.80 -15.88
N LYS A 857 -37.83 13.35 -14.73
CA LYS A 857 -38.30 13.84 -13.43
C LYS A 857 -37.56 15.12 -13.01
N THR A 858 -38.33 16.15 -12.64
CA THR A 858 -37.82 17.35 -11.96
C THR A 858 -38.56 17.54 -10.64
N GLY A 859 -38.02 16.98 -9.55
CA GLY A 859 -38.71 16.97 -8.26
C GLY A 859 -39.90 15.99 -8.29
N ASP A 860 -41.08 16.44 -7.83
CA ASP A 860 -42.32 15.64 -7.77
C ASP A 860 -43.16 15.66 -9.07
N GLU A 861 -42.72 16.36 -10.13
CA GLU A 861 -43.43 16.42 -11.41
C GLU A 861 -42.76 15.55 -12.49
N GLU A 862 -43.55 14.69 -13.13
CA GLU A 862 -43.16 13.90 -14.30
C GLU A 862 -43.17 14.80 -15.55
N VAL A 863 -41.99 15.10 -16.09
CA VAL A 863 -41.81 15.78 -17.38
C VAL A 863 -41.43 14.74 -18.42
N HIS A 864 -42.10 14.74 -19.58
CA HIS A 864 -41.72 13.85 -20.68
C HIS A 864 -40.43 14.33 -21.34
N GLY A 865 -39.53 13.41 -21.73
CA GLY A 865 -38.25 13.76 -22.37
C GLY A 865 -38.39 14.39 -23.76
N ILE A 866 -39.43 14.04 -24.52
CA ILE A 866 -39.69 14.60 -25.86
C ILE A 866 -39.85 16.15 -25.82
N PRO A 867 -40.67 16.72 -24.92
CA PRO A 867 -40.71 18.18 -24.69
C PRO A 867 -39.35 18.83 -24.39
N ILE A 868 -38.48 18.16 -23.63
CA ILE A 868 -37.14 18.66 -23.30
C ILE A 868 -36.30 18.76 -24.59
N ILE A 869 -36.30 17.70 -25.40
CA ILE A 869 -35.61 17.65 -26.70
C ILE A 869 -36.12 18.76 -27.64
N CYS A 870 -37.44 18.96 -27.70
CA CYS A 870 -38.03 20.02 -28.52
C CYS A 870 -37.66 21.42 -28.01
N SER A 871 -37.58 21.60 -26.69
CA SER A 871 -37.12 22.86 -26.10
C SER A 871 -35.66 23.13 -26.43
N ALA A 872 -34.82 22.09 -26.49
CA ALA A 872 -33.42 22.21 -26.89
C ALA A 872 -33.29 22.62 -28.38
N TYR A 873 -34.13 22.08 -29.26
CA TYR A 873 -34.26 22.58 -30.64
C TYR A 873 -34.65 24.05 -30.67
N GLU A 874 -35.72 24.46 -29.98
CA GLU A 874 -36.18 25.86 -30.02
C GLU A 874 -35.12 26.85 -29.53
N ALA A 875 -34.34 26.47 -28.52
CA ALA A 875 -33.24 27.28 -28.00
C ALA A 875 -32.07 27.44 -29.00
N HIS A 876 -31.86 26.47 -29.90
CA HIS A 876 -30.70 26.40 -30.81
C HIS A 876 -31.06 26.18 -32.28
N LYS A 877 -32.27 26.54 -32.72
CA LYS A 877 -32.77 26.30 -34.09
C LYS A 877 -31.99 26.97 -35.22
N ASP A 878 -31.09 27.89 -34.87
CA ASP A 878 -30.20 28.58 -35.80
C ASP A 878 -28.81 27.92 -35.88
N ASN A 879 -28.50 26.97 -34.98
CA ASN A 879 -27.23 26.24 -34.93
C ASN A 879 -27.37 24.88 -35.64
N ALA A 880 -26.79 24.78 -36.85
CA ALA A 880 -26.89 23.58 -37.68
C ALA A 880 -26.40 22.30 -36.99
N GLU A 881 -25.29 22.35 -36.23
CA GLU A 881 -24.75 21.17 -35.54
C GLU A 881 -25.70 20.66 -34.45
N VAL A 882 -26.37 21.56 -33.71
CA VAL A 882 -27.33 21.16 -32.70
C VAL A 882 -28.60 20.60 -33.34
N VAL A 883 -29.08 21.23 -34.41
CA VAL A 883 -30.27 20.78 -35.14
C VAL A 883 -30.08 19.39 -35.74
N GLU A 884 -28.92 19.12 -36.33
CA GLU A 884 -28.55 17.80 -36.85
C GLU A 884 -28.68 16.72 -35.77
N ASN A 885 -28.05 16.92 -34.61
CA ASN A 885 -28.04 15.93 -33.54
C ASN A 885 -29.40 15.76 -32.85
N VAL A 886 -30.20 16.83 -32.74
CA VAL A 886 -31.60 16.72 -32.29
C VAL A 886 -32.43 15.92 -33.30
N CYS A 887 -32.23 16.13 -34.60
CA CYS A 887 -32.91 15.36 -35.65
C CYS A 887 -32.53 13.88 -35.62
N THR A 888 -31.25 13.56 -35.45
CA THR A 888 -30.77 12.18 -35.32
C THR A 888 -31.41 11.49 -34.11
N LEU A 889 -31.42 12.14 -32.94
CA LEU A 889 -32.09 11.58 -31.75
C LEU A 889 -33.58 11.32 -31.98
N ILE A 890 -34.31 12.26 -32.62
CA ILE A 890 -35.73 12.05 -32.95
C ILE A 890 -35.90 10.89 -33.95
N MET A 891 -34.99 10.75 -34.92
CA MET A 891 -35.02 9.66 -35.88
C MET A 891 -34.84 8.28 -35.22
N GLU A 892 -33.90 8.16 -34.28
CA GLU A 892 -33.68 6.90 -33.52
C GLU A 892 -34.88 6.57 -32.65
N LEU A 893 -35.42 7.57 -31.94
CA LEU A 893 -36.65 7.42 -31.15
C LEU A 893 -37.84 6.96 -32.01
N CYS A 894 -37.90 7.36 -33.29
CA CYS A 894 -38.96 6.96 -34.21
C CYS A 894 -38.85 5.51 -34.71
N GLU A 895 -37.79 4.76 -34.39
CA GLU A 895 -37.76 3.31 -34.66
C GLU A 895 -38.81 2.54 -33.85
N TYR A 896 -39.27 3.11 -32.73
CA TYR A 896 -40.21 2.45 -31.82
C TYR A 896 -41.65 2.97 -32.00
N GLU A 897 -42.59 2.06 -32.25
CA GLU A 897 -43.98 2.40 -32.61
C GLU A 897 -44.71 3.19 -31.51
N GLU A 898 -44.47 2.87 -30.23
CA GLU A 898 -45.08 3.55 -29.09
C GLU A 898 -44.61 5.01 -28.99
N ILE A 899 -43.33 5.27 -29.25
CA ILE A 899 -42.74 6.61 -29.27
C ILE A 899 -43.28 7.41 -30.47
N CYS A 900 -43.42 6.77 -31.64
CA CYS A 900 -44.07 7.37 -32.80
C CYS A 900 -45.51 7.84 -32.48
N ALA A 901 -46.26 7.09 -31.68
CA ALA A 901 -47.60 7.47 -31.26
C ALA A 901 -47.58 8.74 -30.39
N GLU A 902 -46.64 8.85 -29.46
CA GLU A 902 -46.48 10.03 -28.60
C GLU A 902 -46.00 11.26 -29.41
N ILE A 903 -45.05 11.10 -30.32
CA ILE A 903 -44.57 12.17 -31.23
C ILE A 903 -45.72 12.70 -32.12
N LYS A 904 -46.66 11.83 -32.53
CA LYS A 904 -47.90 12.24 -33.21
C LYS A 904 -48.84 13.00 -32.29
N HIS A 905 -49.07 12.48 -31.09
CA HIS A 905 -49.93 13.09 -30.09
C HIS A 905 -49.48 14.52 -29.75
N LEU A 906 -48.16 14.72 -29.58
CA LEU A 906 -47.53 16.02 -29.33
C LEU A 906 -47.37 16.89 -30.59
N LYS A 907 -47.76 16.40 -31.78
CA LYS A 907 -47.68 17.10 -33.08
C LYS A 907 -46.28 17.60 -33.46
N ILE A 908 -45.23 16.92 -33.02
CA ILE A 908 -43.84 17.29 -33.31
C ILE A 908 -43.52 17.18 -34.81
N HIS A 909 -44.18 16.24 -35.52
CA HIS A 909 -44.06 16.10 -36.97
C HIS A 909 -44.63 17.27 -37.78
N GLU A 910 -45.64 17.97 -37.27
CA GLU A 910 -46.26 19.15 -37.94
C GLU A 910 -45.59 20.46 -37.52
N THR A 911 -44.82 20.46 -36.43
CA THR A 911 -44.20 21.64 -35.84
C THR A 911 -42.70 21.63 -36.05
N VAL A 912 -41.95 20.95 -35.18
CA VAL A 912 -40.48 20.92 -35.16
C VAL A 912 -39.91 20.31 -36.44
N LEU A 913 -40.30 19.08 -36.81
CA LEU A 913 -39.73 18.41 -37.99
C LEU A 913 -40.11 19.11 -39.30
N ALA A 914 -41.33 19.62 -39.40
CA ALA A 914 -41.77 20.40 -40.57
C ALA A 914 -41.00 21.73 -40.71
N GLU A 915 -40.69 22.39 -39.59
CA GLU A 915 -39.86 23.60 -39.57
C GLU A 915 -38.42 23.28 -40.00
N ILE A 916 -37.82 22.24 -39.43
CA ILE A 916 -36.46 21.79 -39.79
C ILE A 916 -36.37 21.48 -41.28
N HIS A 917 -37.30 20.67 -41.80
CA HIS A 917 -37.35 20.29 -43.20
C HIS A 917 -37.47 21.51 -44.14
N LYS A 918 -38.21 22.55 -43.73
CA LYS A 918 -38.34 23.78 -44.53
C LYS A 918 -37.08 24.64 -44.47
N ARG A 919 -36.48 24.72 -43.28
CA ARG A 919 -35.40 25.65 -42.95
C ARG A 919 -34.04 25.16 -43.45
N PHE A 920 -33.79 23.86 -43.38
CA PHE A 920 -32.50 23.24 -43.69
C PHE A 920 -32.53 22.38 -44.96
N LYS A 921 -33.45 22.67 -45.89
CA LYS A 921 -33.66 21.92 -47.15
C LYS A 921 -32.41 21.63 -47.99
N ASP A 922 -31.36 22.46 -47.87
CA ASP A 922 -30.13 22.36 -48.65
C ASP A 922 -28.99 21.66 -47.86
N ASN A 923 -29.20 21.34 -46.57
CA ASN A 923 -28.24 20.63 -45.71
C ASN A 923 -28.63 19.15 -45.60
N GLN A 924 -27.90 18.27 -46.30
CA GLN A 924 -28.21 16.84 -46.38
C GLN A 924 -28.03 16.10 -45.04
N ASP A 925 -27.10 16.54 -44.19
CA ASP A 925 -26.82 15.91 -42.90
C ASP A 925 -28.00 16.08 -41.93
N ILE A 926 -28.75 17.18 -42.06
CA ILE A 926 -29.99 17.43 -41.29
C ILE A 926 -31.21 16.81 -41.99
N MET A 927 -31.29 16.91 -43.32
CA MET A 927 -32.46 16.45 -44.08
C MET A 927 -32.62 14.93 -44.03
N THR A 928 -31.53 14.17 -44.08
CA THR A 928 -31.55 12.71 -44.05
C THR A 928 -32.27 12.15 -42.80
N PRO A 929 -31.86 12.49 -41.57
CA PRO A 929 -32.56 12.03 -40.37
C PRO A 929 -33.97 12.63 -40.24
N CYS A 930 -34.18 13.87 -40.67
CA CYS A 930 -35.50 14.51 -40.62
C CYS A 930 -36.54 13.80 -41.50
N GLU A 931 -36.19 13.45 -42.74
CA GLU A 931 -37.08 12.73 -43.66
C GLU A 931 -37.33 11.30 -43.19
N ALA A 932 -36.29 10.62 -42.68
CA ALA A 932 -36.41 9.28 -42.11
C ALA A 932 -37.40 9.25 -40.93
N ALA A 933 -37.30 10.21 -40.00
CA ALA A 933 -38.23 10.36 -38.90
C ALA A 933 -39.67 10.59 -39.40
N LEU A 934 -39.88 11.50 -40.36
CA LEU A 934 -41.20 11.79 -40.94
C LEU A 934 -41.84 10.56 -41.62
N VAL A 935 -41.05 9.73 -42.30
CA VAL A 935 -41.51 8.50 -42.94
C VAL A 935 -41.98 7.47 -41.90
N LYS A 936 -41.20 7.27 -40.83
CA LYS A 936 -41.53 6.34 -39.74
C LYS A 936 -42.80 6.78 -39.01
N ILE A 937 -42.89 8.05 -38.65
CA ILE A 937 -44.09 8.64 -38.03
C ILE A 937 -45.29 8.47 -38.96
N GLY A 938 -45.17 8.75 -40.26
CA GLY A 938 -46.28 8.63 -41.22
C GLY A 938 -46.84 7.21 -41.44
N GLY A 939 -46.24 6.17 -40.84
CA GLY A 939 -46.66 4.78 -41.00
C GLY A 939 -46.35 4.25 -42.40
N GLY A 940 -45.08 4.23 -42.80
CA GLY A 940 -44.57 3.44 -43.93
C GLY A 940 -45.15 3.73 -45.34
N ARG A 941 -46.05 4.71 -45.51
CA ARG A 941 -46.56 5.18 -46.81
C ARG A 941 -46.95 6.65 -46.77
N LEU A 942 -45.96 7.54 -46.72
CA LEU A 942 -46.09 8.84 -47.35
C LEU A 942 -45.57 8.73 -48.78
N GLN A 943 -46.46 8.44 -49.73
CA GLN A 943 -46.28 8.95 -51.08
C GLN A 943 -46.20 10.47 -50.95
N LEU A 944 -44.98 10.99 -50.94
CA LEU A 944 -44.70 12.38 -51.23
C LEU A 944 -45.39 12.71 -52.56
N LYS A 945 -46.54 13.37 -52.49
CA LYS A 945 -47.12 14.11 -53.61
C LYS A 945 -46.22 15.32 -53.87
N PHE A 946 -45.00 15.08 -54.35
CA PHE A 946 -44.24 16.12 -55.01
C PHE A 946 -44.86 16.33 -56.38
N HIS A 947 -45.29 17.57 -56.62
CA HIS A 947 -45.59 18.08 -57.95
C HIS A 947 -44.36 17.84 -58.84
N THR A 948 -44.39 16.79 -59.65
CA THR A 948 -43.43 16.60 -60.73
C THR A 948 -43.75 17.62 -61.82
N GLY A 949 -43.09 18.77 -61.73
CA GLY A 949 -42.81 19.60 -62.89
C GLY A 949 -41.99 18.77 -63.88
N LYS A 950 -42.58 18.52 -65.05
CA LYS A 950 -41.95 17.92 -66.22
C LYS A 950 -40.50 18.40 -66.42
N MET A 951 -39.57 17.48 -66.62
CA MET A 951 -38.61 17.60 -67.72
C MET A 951 -38.04 16.24 -68.11
N ALA A 952 -38.22 15.91 -69.38
CA ALA A 952 -37.69 14.74 -70.06
C ALA A 952 -36.20 14.94 -70.39
N CYS A 953 -35.41 13.86 -70.44
CA CYS A 953 -34.68 13.46 -71.65
C CYS A 953 -33.79 12.23 -71.45
N LYS A 954 -33.95 11.31 -72.42
CA LYS A 954 -33.12 10.17 -72.87
C LYS A 954 -33.01 8.94 -71.99
#